data_AF-A0A936H024-F1
#
_entry.id   AF-A0A936H024-F1
#
_cell.length_a   1.000
_cell.length_b   1.000
_cell.length_c   1.000
_cell.angle_alpha   90.00
_cell.angle_beta   90.00
_cell.angle_gamma   90.00
#
_symmetry.space_group_name_H-M   'P 1'
#
loop_
_entity.id
_entity.type
_entity.pdbx_description
1 polymer ?
#
loop_
_entity_poly.entity_id
_entity_poly.type
_entity_poly.pdbx_seq_one_letter_code
_entity_poly.pdbx_strand_id
1 'polypeptide(L)'
;MKIKILLLLMSLLGTQMLFGVSSTWIGGTGSWDVPGNWSAGSVPDATTEVLIPVTGNVTIPAGFTANALSVTVQGVSKLLIAETAVLNISNSPSVALTIINGAKFQNKGFLNIGSAGPIAANGISIESSLSQCFNDTTGVVNINNISAFAVTINLVGKFINAGELNIGSTGTIGFGGFSMDNVTTLDNHGTGVININNSPTGDGMYIQDSNISNDGEIHIGNLSPILGRGISLELGSFFSNSSTAITSVSRITNGGSTEGVALYLSSNSSFSNSGDLLIGNNGAVNTTGIMMFFESTFTNQSNGLIEINNITNLDGISLSDEFTNFFNAGIIQIGNDATVRRNGIFLSNLALMSNQGTGEINIDNINGTGSTEGHGIYMANAGLTNVGDINLGTNFSIARYGIYVSAAAAILNQNGASIKVNNVANIDGISLTGTNSTITNNGSIDIGNLLAVKSIGISMFLSSVFNNNGTGTITINNITNTLNTAGFGAFIGNSTFTNAGTINIGSISPLFNLGIFVSSGSLVNQSSGAIQINNILTFDGLYGSGVGTSISNNGSIKIGNLSPVKRFGVFLGTSAAMQNLAGSLEINGITGIAASQGYGIALIGGASFINNTTLNIGNLSPISQLGILFNSPSTFTNQTNGVIKINNITSFDGIQMSGTASVLNNAGQIKIGDSGPVTRVGILISAAQFNNQAGGLLEINNIPTLDGLNVGTTGATMTNNGTINLGNISGIYRFGIILGTPSAFTNGSTGVLTINNILSTAANEGIALRLSACNFINNNVVNIGNLSNISRFGIAMSSSALLTNNSTGSLQVNRITSQSGISLQLTSKITNNGSIQIGNLAPINVVGLTANGASEILNNAGSSISINNTTTLDALYLSGTSTKMVNAATLNIGNLFSIGGRGINLDLAALLQNTTSGIINIDNTTTEAILLDGTGTLFDNKGMLHILP
;
A
#
# COMPACT_ATOMS: atom_id res chain seq x y z
N MET A 1 36.28 -30.35 82.94
CA MET A 1 36.76 -28.97 83.24
C MET A 1 38.02 -28.63 82.42
N LYS A 2 37.93 -28.68 81.08
CA LYS A 2 39.05 -28.38 80.14
C LYS A 2 38.62 -27.70 78.82
N ILE A 3 37.37 -27.22 78.73
CA ILE A 3 36.83 -26.56 77.50
C ILE A 3 36.51 -25.07 77.72
N LYS A 4 36.48 -24.58 78.98
CA LYS A 4 36.20 -23.16 79.27
C LYS A 4 37.43 -22.23 79.32
N ILE A 5 38.65 -22.77 79.26
CA ILE A 5 39.89 -21.97 79.28
C ILE A 5 40.42 -21.68 77.86
N LEU A 6 40.07 -22.51 76.86
CA LEU A 6 40.46 -22.26 75.46
C LEU A 6 39.60 -21.16 74.78
N LEU A 7 38.36 -20.96 75.25
CA LEU A 7 37.47 -19.88 74.77
C LEU A 7 37.78 -18.50 75.37
N LEU A 8 38.49 -18.42 76.51
CA LEU A 8 38.88 -17.15 77.13
C LEU A 8 40.26 -16.66 76.65
N LEU A 9 41.11 -17.54 76.10
CA LEU A 9 42.38 -17.17 75.50
C LEU A 9 42.28 -16.80 74.01
N MET A 10 41.22 -17.24 73.29
CA MET A 10 40.94 -16.79 71.92
C MET A 10 40.17 -15.46 71.86
N SER A 11 39.56 -15.00 72.96
CA SER A 11 38.93 -13.67 73.05
C SER A 11 39.90 -12.54 73.43
N LEU A 12 41.20 -12.84 73.57
CA LEU A 12 42.25 -11.88 73.97
C LEU A 12 43.32 -11.66 72.90
N LEU A 13 43.04 -12.01 71.64
CA LEU A 13 43.66 -11.39 70.47
C LEU A 13 42.72 -10.29 70.02
N GLY A 14 42.80 -9.15 70.73
CA GLY A 14 42.12 -7.94 70.32
C GLY A 14 42.54 -7.60 68.89
N THR A 15 41.56 -7.55 67.99
CA THR A 15 41.66 -6.70 66.80
C THR A 15 41.91 -5.29 67.32
N GLN A 16 43.17 -4.88 67.37
CA GLN A 16 43.48 -3.47 67.36
C GLN A 16 42.88 -2.94 66.07
N MET A 17 41.77 -2.21 66.18
CA MET A 17 41.45 -1.24 65.15
C MET A 17 42.66 -0.31 65.12
N LEU A 18 43.53 -0.50 64.11
CA LEU A 18 44.49 0.54 63.76
C LEU A 18 43.66 1.74 63.36
N PHE A 19 43.46 2.68 64.28
CA PHE A 19 43.05 4.02 63.91
C PHE A 19 44.21 4.59 63.08
N GLY A 20 43.92 5.02 61.86
CA GLY A 20 44.89 5.73 61.05
C GLY A 20 45.44 6.91 61.85
N VAL A 21 46.75 7.16 61.75
CA VAL A 21 47.34 8.33 62.39
C VAL A 21 46.88 9.55 61.60
N SER A 22 46.16 10.48 62.23
CA SER A 22 45.76 11.72 61.56
C SER A 22 46.95 12.69 61.49
N SER A 23 47.21 13.23 60.31
CA SER A 23 48.23 14.26 60.08
C SER A 23 47.63 15.44 59.35
N THR A 24 47.67 16.61 59.98
CA THR A 24 47.14 17.86 59.42
C THR A 24 48.28 18.70 58.87
N TRP A 25 48.06 19.31 57.70
CA TRP A 25 48.96 20.31 57.15
C TRP A 25 48.98 21.56 58.04
N ILE A 26 50.15 21.93 58.56
CA ILE A 26 50.33 23.07 59.47
C ILE A 26 51.03 24.29 58.83
N GLY A 27 51.34 24.22 57.53
CA GLY A 27 52.01 25.29 56.77
C GLY A 27 53.48 24.99 56.45
N GLY A 28 54.16 25.87 55.70
CA GLY A 28 55.58 25.73 55.35
C GLY A 28 55.89 26.03 53.87
N THR A 29 56.82 25.30 53.26
CA THR A 29 57.32 25.52 51.87
C THR A 29 56.30 25.19 50.77
N GLY A 30 55.12 24.69 51.13
CA GLY A 30 54.09 24.24 50.17
C GLY A 30 54.34 22.85 49.58
N SER A 31 55.45 22.17 49.94
CA SER A 31 55.80 20.84 49.43
C SER A 31 55.38 19.72 50.38
N TRP A 32 54.77 18.65 49.85
CA TRP A 32 54.29 17.49 50.61
C TRP A 32 55.41 16.71 51.29
N ASP A 33 56.57 16.60 50.65
CA ASP A 33 57.72 15.76 51.02
C ASP A 33 58.58 16.35 52.17
N VAL A 34 58.17 17.47 52.76
CA VAL A 34 58.88 18.12 53.87
C VAL A 34 58.21 17.74 55.20
N PRO A 35 58.86 16.93 56.08
CA PRO A 35 58.29 16.46 57.35
C PRO A 35 57.76 17.57 58.25
N GLY A 36 58.45 18.73 58.28
CA GLY A 36 58.10 19.87 59.13
C GLY A 36 56.80 20.58 58.75
N ASN A 37 56.22 20.28 57.58
CA ASN A 37 54.94 20.87 57.16
C ASN A 37 53.71 20.14 57.73
N TRP A 38 53.92 19.06 58.49
CA TRP A 38 52.89 18.15 58.98
C TRP A 38 52.85 18.12 60.51
N SER A 39 51.63 18.06 61.09
CA SER A 39 51.44 18.04 62.54
C SER A 39 52.06 16.83 63.25
N ALA A 40 52.23 15.72 62.55
CA ALA A 40 52.91 14.53 63.05
C ALA A 40 54.45 14.65 63.04
N GLY A 41 55.00 15.69 62.40
CA GLY A 41 56.45 15.87 62.23
C GLY A 41 57.10 14.92 61.22
N SER A 42 56.29 14.11 60.51
CA SER A 42 56.71 13.17 59.47
C SER A 42 55.85 13.34 58.22
N VAL A 43 56.40 13.03 57.05
CA VAL A 43 55.64 12.99 55.79
C VAL A 43 54.57 11.88 55.90
N PRO A 44 53.31 12.12 55.48
CA PRO A 44 52.26 11.10 55.48
C PRO A 44 52.65 9.85 54.69
N ASP A 45 52.18 8.70 55.19
CA ASP A 45 52.34 7.39 54.57
C ASP A 45 50.98 6.69 54.35
N ALA A 46 51.00 5.46 53.85
CA ALA A 46 49.79 4.67 53.53
C ALA A 46 48.89 4.36 54.74
N THR A 47 49.31 4.67 55.98
CA THR A 47 48.51 4.50 57.20
C THR A 47 47.99 5.83 57.77
N THR A 48 48.33 6.94 57.10
CA THR A 48 48.06 8.29 57.57
C THR A 48 46.79 8.87 56.95
N GLU A 49 45.86 9.37 57.78
CA GLU A 49 44.72 10.17 57.32
C GLU A 49 45.16 11.64 57.18
N VAL A 50 45.15 12.16 55.96
CA VAL A 50 45.66 13.49 55.64
C VAL A 50 44.55 14.53 55.64
N LEU A 51 44.76 15.62 56.38
CA LEU A 51 43.88 16.80 56.37
C LEU A 51 44.63 18.04 55.87
N ILE A 52 44.15 18.63 54.77
CA ILE A 52 44.58 19.94 54.27
C ILE A 52 43.49 20.96 54.66
N PRO A 53 43.74 21.81 55.66
CA PRO A 53 42.75 22.75 56.17
C PRO A 53 42.59 23.95 55.23
N VAL A 54 41.62 24.81 55.55
CA VAL A 54 41.10 25.92 54.72
C VAL A 54 42.11 26.89 54.08
N THR A 55 43.36 26.95 54.55
CA THR A 55 44.43 27.81 54.03
C THR A 55 45.60 27.05 53.38
N GLY A 56 45.53 25.72 53.27
CA GLY A 56 46.61 24.90 52.73
C GLY A 56 46.82 25.09 51.22
N ASN A 57 48.07 25.24 50.79
CA ASN A 57 48.46 25.10 49.38
C ASN A 57 49.57 24.07 49.32
N VAL A 58 49.22 22.84 48.95
CA VAL A 58 50.11 21.68 49.02
C VAL A 58 50.41 21.19 47.61
N THR A 59 51.69 20.96 47.32
CA THR A 59 52.18 20.38 46.07
C THR A 59 52.93 19.11 46.37
N ILE A 60 52.57 18.03 45.69
CA ILE A 60 53.40 16.82 45.61
C ILE A 60 54.40 17.07 44.49
N PRO A 61 55.71 17.21 44.79
CA PRO A 61 56.69 17.65 43.81
C PRO A 61 56.95 16.58 42.74
N ALA A 62 57.42 17.02 41.56
CA ALA A 62 57.72 16.13 40.45
C ALA A 62 58.72 15.02 40.85
N GLY A 63 58.48 13.80 40.35
CA GLY A 63 59.28 12.61 40.68
C GLY A 63 59.09 12.05 42.09
N PHE A 64 58.21 12.61 42.92
CA PHE A 64 57.92 12.11 44.26
C PHE A 64 56.67 11.24 44.30
N THR A 65 56.71 10.18 45.13
CA THR A 65 55.56 9.29 45.39
C THR A 65 55.04 9.52 46.80
N ALA A 66 53.92 10.22 46.91
CA ALA A 66 53.15 10.37 48.14
C ALA A 66 52.24 9.17 48.36
N ASN A 67 52.07 8.77 49.63
CA ASN A 67 51.12 7.73 50.04
C ASN A 67 50.24 8.27 51.17
N ALA A 68 48.97 7.88 51.18
CA ALA A 68 48.02 8.25 52.23
C ALA A 68 47.00 7.12 52.45
N LEU A 69 46.41 7.04 53.65
CA LEU A 69 45.23 6.23 53.91
C LEU A 69 43.96 6.91 53.36
N SER A 70 43.86 8.23 53.54
CA SER A 70 42.82 9.09 52.97
C SER A 70 43.34 10.53 52.89
N VAL A 71 42.73 11.35 52.03
CA VAL A 71 43.06 12.78 51.89
C VAL A 71 41.78 13.60 51.91
N THR A 72 41.72 14.59 52.80
CA THR A 72 40.63 15.58 52.85
C THR A 72 41.18 16.97 52.59
N VAL A 73 40.64 17.66 51.60
CA VAL A 73 41.00 19.03 51.19
C VAL A 73 39.80 19.94 51.49
N GLN A 74 39.99 20.98 52.29
CA GLN A 74 38.89 21.80 52.81
C GLN A 74 39.03 23.29 52.47
N GLY A 75 37.92 24.02 52.44
CA GLY A 75 37.91 25.48 52.33
C GLY A 75 38.45 25.93 50.98
N VAL A 76 39.13 27.08 50.91
CA VAL A 76 39.75 27.57 49.66
C VAL A 76 41.14 26.96 49.39
N SER A 77 41.47 25.85 50.04
CA SER A 77 42.77 25.19 49.92
C SER A 77 42.96 24.49 48.58
N LYS A 78 44.23 24.23 48.23
CA LYS A 78 44.62 23.54 47.00
C LYS A 78 45.56 22.38 47.28
N LEU A 79 45.29 21.22 46.68
CA LEU A 79 46.24 20.12 46.51
C LEU A 79 46.61 19.99 45.02
N LEU A 80 47.90 20.03 44.71
CA LEU A 80 48.46 19.84 43.37
C LEU A 80 49.35 18.59 43.34
N ILE A 81 49.09 17.68 42.41
CA ILE A 81 50.06 16.65 41.98
C ILE A 81 50.81 17.21 40.78
N ALA A 82 52.13 17.43 40.92
CA ALA A 82 52.95 17.90 39.80
C ALA A 82 53.11 16.84 38.71
N GLU A 83 53.58 17.24 37.53
CA GLU A 83 53.92 16.30 36.45
C GLU A 83 54.90 15.23 36.96
N THR A 84 54.71 13.98 36.55
CA THR A 84 55.47 12.79 36.99
C THR A 84 55.37 12.42 38.48
N ALA A 85 54.73 13.24 39.32
CA ALA A 85 54.49 12.91 40.71
C ALA A 85 53.38 11.86 40.84
N VAL A 86 53.37 11.10 41.94
CA VAL A 86 52.40 10.04 42.21
C VAL A 86 51.75 10.25 43.58
N LEU A 87 50.43 10.13 43.67
CA LEU A 87 49.70 9.99 44.93
C LEU A 87 48.98 8.64 44.95
N ASN A 88 49.34 7.78 45.91
CA ASN A 88 48.66 6.51 46.13
C ASN A 88 47.76 6.58 47.38
N ILE A 89 46.51 6.15 47.24
CA ILE A 89 45.55 6.02 48.34
C ILE A 89 44.95 4.61 48.28
N SER A 90 45.02 3.83 49.35
CA SER A 90 44.54 2.43 49.37
C SER A 90 44.18 1.98 50.78
N ASN A 91 43.37 0.93 50.93
CA ASN A 91 42.92 0.39 52.21
C ASN A 91 42.14 1.37 53.10
N SER A 92 41.56 2.42 52.51
CA SER A 92 40.82 3.43 53.26
C SER A 92 39.50 2.86 53.79
N PRO A 93 39.19 3.01 55.09
CA PRO A 93 37.89 2.67 55.64
C PRO A 93 36.81 3.72 55.29
N SER A 94 37.21 4.85 54.70
CA SER A 94 36.36 5.98 54.33
C SER A 94 36.54 6.35 52.85
N VAL A 95 36.10 7.56 52.47
CA VAL A 95 36.37 8.13 51.14
C VAL A 95 37.89 8.31 50.98
N ALA A 96 38.44 7.93 49.81
CA ALA A 96 39.87 8.04 49.56
C ALA A 96 40.33 9.50 49.39
N LEU A 97 39.65 10.28 48.55
CA LEU A 97 39.90 11.73 48.36
C LEU A 97 38.60 12.53 48.52
N THR A 98 38.58 13.44 49.49
CA THR A 98 37.43 14.31 49.79
C THR A 98 37.79 15.77 49.51
N ILE A 99 37.00 16.46 48.68
CA ILE A 99 37.21 17.86 48.27
C ILE A 99 35.96 18.66 48.65
N ILE A 100 36.08 19.51 49.67
CA ILE A 100 34.91 20.16 50.29
C ILE A 100 35.14 21.63 50.64
N ASN A 101 34.03 22.33 50.82
CA ASN A 101 33.93 23.74 51.19
C ASN A 101 34.66 24.71 50.24
N GLY A 102 34.61 24.45 48.92
CA GLY A 102 35.23 25.30 47.90
C GLY A 102 36.67 24.91 47.53
N ALA A 103 37.12 23.73 47.95
CA ALA A 103 38.49 23.27 47.79
C ALA A 103 38.82 22.92 46.34
N LYS A 104 40.12 22.94 46.03
CA LYS A 104 40.62 22.58 44.70
C LYS A 104 41.61 21.43 44.75
N PHE A 105 41.36 20.41 43.97
CA PHE A 105 42.33 19.37 43.67
C PHE A 105 42.75 19.51 42.20
N GLN A 106 44.05 19.45 41.91
CA GLN A 106 44.58 19.50 40.56
C GLN A 106 45.62 18.39 40.35
N ASN A 107 45.41 17.56 39.34
CA ASN A 107 46.32 16.50 38.96
C ASN A 107 47.00 16.79 37.63
N LYS A 108 48.34 16.80 37.62
CA LYS A 108 49.18 16.78 36.42
C LYS A 108 50.05 15.52 36.31
N GLY A 109 50.04 14.68 37.35
CA GLY A 109 50.81 13.44 37.45
C GLY A 109 49.88 12.23 37.56
N PHE A 110 50.14 11.34 38.50
CA PHE A 110 49.38 10.11 38.71
C PHE A 110 48.64 10.12 40.05
N LEU A 111 47.32 9.96 40.01
CA LEU A 111 46.50 9.66 41.18
C LEU A 111 46.05 8.19 41.10
N ASN A 112 46.51 7.35 42.03
CA ASN A 112 46.12 5.94 42.10
C ASN A 112 45.30 5.68 43.36
N ILE A 113 44.03 5.32 43.19
CA ILE A 113 43.10 5.00 44.27
C ILE A 113 42.75 3.51 44.21
N GLY A 114 42.91 2.84 45.35
CA GLY A 114 42.55 1.43 45.57
C GLY A 114 43.38 0.39 44.80
N SER A 115 44.54 0.79 44.28
CA SER A 115 45.43 -0.11 43.54
C SER A 115 46.16 -1.13 44.43
N ALA A 116 46.40 -0.81 45.70
CA ALA A 116 47.09 -1.69 46.66
C ALA A 116 46.16 -2.33 47.72
N GLY A 117 44.84 -2.09 47.60
CA GLY A 117 43.83 -2.64 48.49
C GLY A 117 42.53 -1.84 48.47
N PRO A 118 41.41 -2.41 48.93
CA PRO A 118 40.07 -1.86 48.70
C PRO A 118 39.82 -0.53 49.42
N ILE A 119 38.94 0.29 48.84
CA ILE A 119 38.35 1.46 49.50
C ILE A 119 36.93 1.08 49.95
N ALA A 120 36.62 1.26 51.22
CA ALA A 120 35.33 0.85 51.79
C ALA A 120 34.16 1.80 51.46
N ALA A 121 34.45 3.02 51.00
CA ALA A 121 33.44 4.01 50.58
C ALA A 121 33.69 4.47 49.13
N ASN A 122 33.57 5.78 48.84
CA ASN A 122 33.80 6.37 47.52
C ASN A 122 35.29 6.59 47.21
N GLY A 123 35.65 6.61 45.94
CA GLY A 123 37.00 6.99 45.50
C GLY A 123 37.26 8.49 45.71
N ILE A 124 36.61 9.32 44.91
CA ILE A 124 36.66 10.78 45.01
C ILE A 124 35.27 11.30 45.41
N SER A 125 35.18 12.13 46.46
CA SER A 125 33.96 12.87 46.81
C SER A 125 34.20 14.37 46.66
N ILE A 126 33.41 15.03 45.81
CA ILE A 126 33.42 16.47 45.60
C ILE A 126 32.10 17.01 46.16
N GLU A 127 32.16 17.69 47.29
CA GLU A 127 30.96 18.14 47.99
C GLU A 127 31.00 19.65 48.22
N SER A 128 29.81 20.23 48.41
CA SER A 128 29.54 21.65 48.67
C SER A 128 29.91 22.63 47.54
N SER A 129 29.31 23.81 47.60
CA SER A 129 29.41 24.81 46.53
C SER A 129 30.86 25.20 46.23
N LEU A 130 31.21 25.21 44.94
CA LEU A 130 32.50 25.68 44.40
C LEU A 130 33.70 24.73 44.56
N SER A 131 33.52 23.52 45.09
CA SER A 131 34.58 22.51 45.10
C SER A 131 34.90 22.04 43.68
N GLN A 132 36.19 21.96 43.34
CA GLN A 132 36.66 21.64 41.98
C GLN A 132 37.75 20.57 41.98
N CYS A 133 37.59 19.58 41.10
CA CYS A 133 38.61 18.59 40.78
C CYS A 133 39.06 18.80 39.33
N PHE A 134 40.35 18.94 39.10
CA PHE A 134 40.96 19.09 37.78
C PHE A 134 41.90 17.90 37.51
N ASN A 135 41.70 17.21 36.39
CA ASN A 135 42.68 16.31 35.81
C ASN A 135 43.20 16.93 34.52
N ASP A 136 44.39 17.52 34.55
CA ASP A 136 44.95 18.24 33.41
C ASP A 136 45.40 17.25 32.31
N THR A 137 45.77 17.74 31.12
CA THR A 137 46.10 16.91 29.94
C THR A 137 47.14 15.81 30.17
N THR A 138 48.11 16.02 31.06
CA THR A 138 49.14 15.02 31.41
C THR A 138 48.74 14.14 32.59
N GLY A 139 47.64 14.47 33.26
CA GLY A 139 47.16 13.80 34.45
C GLY A 139 46.53 12.45 34.12
N VAL A 140 46.90 11.45 34.92
CA VAL A 140 46.29 10.11 34.90
C VAL A 140 45.67 9.84 36.26
N VAL A 141 44.38 9.49 36.27
CA VAL A 141 43.66 9.11 37.48
C VAL A 141 43.20 7.67 37.32
N ASN A 142 43.68 6.77 38.19
CA ASN A 142 43.29 5.36 38.22
C ASN A 142 42.49 5.10 39.50
N ILE A 143 41.26 4.61 39.38
CA ILE A 143 40.38 4.29 40.51
C ILE A 143 39.91 2.85 40.39
N ASN A 144 40.29 2.01 41.35
CA ASN A 144 39.99 0.57 41.35
C ASN A 144 39.59 0.10 42.76
N ASN A 145 38.93 -1.06 42.84
CA ASN A 145 38.58 -1.73 44.11
C ASN A 145 37.81 -0.84 45.10
N ILE A 146 36.77 -0.17 44.59
CA ILE A 146 35.93 0.74 45.37
C ILE A 146 34.65 0.01 45.76
N SER A 147 34.19 0.15 47.00
CA SER A 147 32.98 -0.52 47.48
C SER A 147 31.68 0.24 47.15
N ALA A 148 31.77 1.54 46.85
CA ALA A 148 30.65 2.40 46.44
C ALA A 148 30.89 3.02 45.04
N PHE A 149 30.77 4.35 44.88
CA PHE A 149 31.02 5.05 43.60
C PHE A 149 32.49 5.45 43.45
N ALA A 150 33.03 5.36 42.23
CA ALA A 150 34.40 5.82 41.96
C ALA A 150 34.53 7.35 42.13
N VAL A 151 33.55 8.11 41.62
CA VAL A 151 33.46 9.56 41.78
C VAL A 151 32.03 9.96 42.19
N THR A 152 31.91 10.75 43.25
CA THR A 152 30.66 11.40 43.66
C THR A 152 30.82 12.91 43.59
N ILE A 153 29.88 13.59 42.95
CA ILE A 153 29.81 15.05 42.85
C ILE A 153 28.46 15.49 43.40
N ASN A 154 28.46 16.41 44.36
CA ASN A 154 27.23 16.89 44.98
C ASN A 154 27.30 18.40 45.30
N LEU A 155 26.14 19.06 45.40
CA LEU A 155 25.95 20.44 45.86
C LEU A 155 26.77 21.48 45.06
N VAL A 156 26.55 21.56 43.74
CA VAL A 156 27.25 22.52 42.84
C VAL A 156 28.77 22.29 42.73
N GLY A 157 29.21 21.04 42.94
CA GLY A 157 30.58 20.59 42.67
C GLY A 157 30.90 20.48 41.18
N LYS A 158 32.20 20.52 40.84
CA LYS A 158 32.68 20.46 39.46
C LYS A 158 33.87 19.51 39.29
N PHE A 159 33.80 18.64 38.29
CA PHE A 159 34.93 17.82 37.81
C PHE A 159 35.30 18.26 36.40
N ILE A 160 36.59 18.51 36.15
CA ILE A 160 37.12 18.89 34.84
C ILE A 160 38.19 17.87 34.46
N ASN A 161 37.98 17.18 33.36
CA ASN A 161 38.90 16.21 32.80
C ASN A 161 39.48 16.72 31.47
N ALA A 162 40.79 16.75 31.36
CA ALA A 162 41.53 16.93 30.11
C ALA A 162 42.58 15.83 29.88
N GLY A 163 42.86 15.01 30.90
CA GLY A 163 43.76 13.85 30.83
C GLY A 163 43.01 12.51 30.83
N GLU A 164 43.65 11.46 31.34
CA GLU A 164 43.10 10.11 31.37
C GLU A 164 42.48 9.78 32.74
N LEU A 165 41.22 9.35 32.75
CA LEU A 165 40.51 8.86 33.92
C LEU A 165 40.08 7.40 33.71
N ASN A 166 40.73 6.49 34.41
CA ASN A 166 40.47 5.06 34.35
C ASN A 166 39.77 4.57 35.61
N ILE A 167 38.55 4.09 35.45
CA ILE A 167 37.71 3.57 36.51
C ILE A 167 37.46 2.08 36.27
N GLY A 168 37.83 1.26 37.25
CA GLY A 168 37.57 -0.18 37.27
C GLY A 168 38.30 -1.00 36.21
N SER A 169 39.45 -0.51 35.73
CA SER A 169 40.26 -1.20 34.72
C SER A 169 40.89 -2.49 35.24
N THR A 170 41.24 -2.55 36.53
CA THR A 170 41.92 -3.70 37.16
C THR A 170 41.24 -4.17 38.46
N GLY A 171 40.13 -3.55 38.86
CA GLY A 171 39.39 -3.89 40.07
C GLY A 171 37.91 -3.51 39.95
N THR A 172 37.06 -4.06 40.82
CA THR A 172 35.61 -3.78 40.77
C THR A 172 35.29 -2.40 41.36
N ILE A 173 34.22 -1.79 40.87
CA ILE A 173 33.60 -0.59 41.46
C ILE A 173 32.20 -0.96 41.92
N GLY A 174 31.92 -0.90 43.22
CA GLY A 174 30.69 -1.43 43.80
C GLY A 174 29.44 -0.94 43.10
N PHE A 175 29.17 0.37 43.17
CA PHE A 175 27.90 0.96 42.71
C PHE A 175 27.96 1.61 41.33
N GLY A 176 29.10 2.17 40.91
CA GLY A 176 29.17 2.84 39.62
C GLY A 176 30.36 3.77 39.45
N GLY A 177 30.58 4.23 38.22
CA GLY A 177 31.66 5.16 37.91
C GLY A 177 31.39 6.54 38.50
N PHE A 178 30.25 7.14 38.15
CA PHE A 178 29.85 8.46 38.62
C PHE A 178 28.49 8.46 39.31
N SER A 179 28.39 9.24 40.38
CA SER A 179 27.12 9.72 40.95
C SER A 179 27.15 11.25 41.00
N MET A 180 26.21 11.90 40.32
CA MET A 180 26.10 13.36 40.21
C MET A 180 24.71 13.80 40.65
N ASP A 181 24.63 14.74 41.59
CA ASP A 181 23.36 15.22 42.16
C ASP A 181 23.44 16.70 42.59
N ASN A 182 22.31 17.41 42.60
CA ASN A 182 22.17 18.80 43.05
C ASN A 182 23.04 19.81 42.27
N VAL A 183 22.75 19.97 40.98
CA VAL A 183 23.29 21.03 40.09
C VAL A 183 24.80 20.94 39.88
N THR A 184 25.31 19.74 39.66
CA THR A 184 26.76 19.50 39.47
C THR A 184 27.18 19.49 38.01
N THR A 185 28.48 19.61 37.77
CA THR A 185 29.05 19.67 36.42
C THR A 185 30.23 18.73 36.23
N LEU A 186 30.25 18.03 35.09
CA LEU A 186 31.40 17.28 34.58
C LEU A 186 31.74 17.80 33.18
N ASP A 187 32.94 18.36 33.02
CA ASP A 187 33.47 18.80 31.73
C ASP A 187 34.61 17.87 31.30
N ASN A 188 34.41 17.09 30.23
CA ASN A 188 35.44 16.30 29.60
C ASN A 188 35.93 17.01 28.33
N HIS A 189 37.07 17.67 28.41
CA HIS A 189 37.65 18.44 27.31
C HIS A 189 38.14 17.55 26.16
N GLY A 190 38.44 18.15 25.01
CA GLY A 190 38.78 17.41 23.77
C GLY A 190 39.96 16.44 23.82
N THR A 191 40.86 16.53 24.81
CA THR A 191 41.94 15.54 25.04
C THR A 191 41.62 14.56 26.16
N GLY A 192 40.53 14.79 26.88
CA GLY A 192 40.12 14.01 28.03
C GLY A 192 39.53 12.67 27.62
N VAL A 193 39.99 11.61 28.28
CA VAL A 193 39.48 10.25 28.10
C VAL A 193 38.94 9.76 29.44
N ILE A 194 37.69 9.31 29.47
CA ILE A 194 37.06 8.69 30.64
C ILE A 194 36.71 7.25 30.30
N ASN A 195 37.35 6.30 30.97
CA ASN A 195 37.07 4.87 30.85
C ASN A 195 36.38 4.37 32.11
N ILE A 196 35.19 3.79 32.00
CA ILE A 196 34.42 3.22 33.11
C ILE A 196 34.15 1.75 32.84
N ASN A 197 34.63 0.87 33.71
CA ASN A 197 34.52 -0.58 33.56
C ASN A 197 34.20 -1.24 34.90
N ASN A 198 33.74 -2.50 34.82
CA ASN A 198 33.68 -3.43 35.95
C ASN A 198 32.86 -2.92 37.17
N SER A 199 31.61 -2.52 36.89
CA SER A 199 30.64 -2.13 37.92
C SER A 199 29.61 -3.26 38.11
N PRO A 200 29.78 -4.17 39.09
CA PRO A 200 28.92 -5.32 39.25
C PRO A 200 27.55 -5.06 39.87
N THR A 201 27.26 -3.87 40.42
CA THR A 201 25.94 -3.63 41.07
C THR A 201 25.23 -2.35 40.68
N GLY A 202 25.79 -1.51 39.80
CA GLY A 202 25.07 -0.33 39.34
C GLY A 202 25.70 0.38 38.15
N ASP A 203 25.15 1.55 37.87
CA ASP A 203 25.29 2.23 36.59
C ASP A 203 26.73 2.70 36.29
N GLY A 204 27.08 2.84 35.01
CA GLY A 204 28.33 3.48 34.62
C GLY A 204 28.37 4.93 35.10
N MET A 205 27.33 5.69 34.76
CA MET A 205 27.12 7.08 35.18
C MET A 205 25.66 7.28 35.60
N TYR A 206 25.44 7.71 36.85
CA TYR A 206 24.12 8.03 37.39
C TYR A 206 24.00 9.53 37.70
N ILE A 207 23.19 10.24 36.91
CA ILE A 207 23.15 11.70 36.84
C ILE A 207 21.74 12.20 37.18
N GLN A 208 21.65 13.04 38.20
CA GLN A 208 20.42 13.68 38.64
C GLN A 208 20.63 15.20 38.76
N ASP A 209 19.69 15.98 38.22
CA ASP A 209 19.72 17.45 38.24
C ASP A 209 21.10 18.04 37.94
N SER A 210 21.83 17.49 36.97
CA SER A 210 23.25 17.80 36.74
C SER A 210 23.62 17.77 35.26
N ASN A 211 24.75 18.40 34.92
CA ASN A 211 25.17 18.62 33.53
C ASN A 211 26.50 17.93 33.20
N ILE A 212 26.56 17.32 32.02
CA ILE A 212 27.78 16.78 31.42
C ILE A 212 28.05 17.49 30.08
N SER A 213 29.27 17.97 29.91
CA SER A 213 29.80 18.45 28.64
C SER A 213 30.96 17.57 28.20
N ASN A 214 30.78 16.86 27.09
CA ASN A 214 31.80 15.98 26.51
C ASN A 214 32.29 16.54 25.17
N ASP A 215 33.55 16.94 25.15
CA ASP A 215 34.33 17.30 23.96
C ASP A 215 35.36 16.23 23.57
N GLY A 216 35.71 15.33 24.51
CA GLY A 216 36.67 14.24 24.33
C GLY A 216 36.00 12.87 24.21
N GLU A 217 36.56 11.87 24.88
CA GLU A 217 36.12 10.48 24.81
C GLU A 217 35.55 9.97 26.14
N ILE A 218 34.35 9.37 26.10
CA ILE A 218 33.75 8.65 27.23
C ILE A 218 33.46 7.21 26.78
N HIS A 219 34.04 6.25 27.48
CA HIS A 219 33.95 4.83 27.19
C HIS A 219 33.42 4.06 28.39
N ILE A 220 32.26 3.42 28.23
CA ILE A 220 31.59 2.66 29.27
C ILE A 220 31.51 1.20 28.86
N GLY A 221 32.08 0.32 29.66
CA GLY A 221 32.06 -1.12 29.48
C GLY A 221 32.87 -1.64 28.29
N ASN A 222 33.90 -0.91 27.84
CA ASN A 222 34.77 -1.35 26.74
C ASN A 222 35.63 -2.57 27.12
N LEU A 223 36.08 -2.67 28.37
CA LEU A 223 36.95 -3.76 28.84
C LEU A 223 36.19 -4.84 29.62
N SER A 224 35.28 -4.43 30.50
CA SER A 224 34.54 -5.34 31.39
C SER A 224 33.10 -4.89 31.58
N PRO A 225 32.16 -5.81 31.86
CA PRO A 225 30.75 -5.48 31.94
C PRO A 225 30.41 -4.42 32.99
N ILE A 226 29.33 -3.68 32.71
CA ILE A 226 28.60 -2.85 33.67
C ILE A 226 27.25 -3.53 33.89
N LEU A 227 26.90 -3.78 35.15
CA LEU A 227 25.60 -4.32 35.52
C LEU A 227 24.64 -3.17 35.80
N GLY A 228 23.57 -3.07 35.03
CA GLY A 228 22.58 -1.99 35.13
C GLY A 228 22.56 -1.08 33.91
N ARG A 229 22.59 0.25 34.10
CA ARG A 229 22.56 1.20 32.99
C ARG A 229 23.96 1.69 32.64
N GLY A 230 24.22 1.96 31.37
CA GLY A 230 25.47 2.62 30.96
C GLY A 230 25.51 4.06 31.47
N ILE A 231 24.60 4.88 30.96
CA ILE A 231 24.35 6.26 31.39
C ILE A 231 22.87 6.40 31.76
N SER A 232 22.61 6.91 32.96
CA SER A 232 21.27 7.27 33.41
C SER A 232 21.18 8.77 33.66
N LEU A 233 20.28 9.45 32.94
CA LEU A 233 19.97 10.86 33.10
C LEU A 233 18.55 11.02 33.65
N GLU A 234 18.44 11.68 34.79
CA GLU A 234 17.16 11.86 35.48
C GLU A 234 17.03 13.30 36.02
N LEU A 235 15.82 13.68 36.41
CA LEU A 235 15.51 14.93 37.12
C LEU A 235 16.09 16.19 36.47
N GLY A 236 15.81 16.41 35.18
CA GLY A 236 16.26 17.62 34.48
C GLY A 236 17.73 17.64 34.05
N SER A 237 18.46 16.52 34.22
CA SER A 237 19.86 16.42 33.81
C SER A 237 20.07 16.66 32.32
N PHE A 238 21.22 17.23 31.95
CA PHE A 238 21.60 17.48 30.55
C PHE A 238 22.95 16.86 30.21
N PHE A 239 23.01 16.14 29.09
CA PHE A 239 24.26 15.64 28.51
C PHE A 239 24.47 16.25 27.12
N SER A 240 25.65 16.79 26.88
CA SER A 240 26.08 17.25 25.56
C SER A 240 27.30 16.47 25.08
N ASN A 241 27.18 15.83 23.90
CA ASN A 241 28.27 15.22 23.16
C ASN A 241 28.60 16.12 21.97
N SER A 242 29.75 16.78 21.97
CA SER A 242 30.11 17.73 20.92
C SER A 242 30.58 17.05 19.64
N SER A 243 30.82 17.81 18.56
CA SER A 243 31.01 17.25 17.21
C SER A 243 32.28 16.43 17.01
N THR A 244 33.25 16.56 17.89
CA THR A 244 34.49 15.76 17.88
C THR A 244 34.49 14.67 18.95
N ALA A 245 33.45 14.64 19.77
CA ALA A 245 33.39 13.81 20.95
C ALA A 245 32.88 12.41 20.62
N ILE A 246 33.43 11.42 21.30
CA ILE A 246 33.01 10.01 21.19
C ILE A 246 32.44 9.59 22.53
N THR A 247 31.20 9.09 22.51
CA THR A 247 30.60 8.38 23.64
C THR A 247 30.31 6.95 23.22
N SER A 248 30.99 5.97 23.81
CA SER A 248 30.74 4.55 23.53
C SER A 248 30.22 3.82 24.76
N VAL A 249 29.13 3.06 24.61
CA VAL A 249 28.53 2.27 25.69
C VAL A 249 28.36 0.82 25.23
N SER A 250 29.03 -0.12 25.89
CA SER A 250 29.04 -1.53 25.50
C SER A 250 29.05 -2.45 26.72
N ARG A 251 28.80 -3.75 26.51
CA ARG A 251 28.84 -4.79 27.56
C ARG A 251 27.96 -4.48 28.77
N ILE A 252 26.78 -3.92 28.51
CA ILE A 252 25.80 -3.65 29.56
C ILE A 252 25.00 -4.92 29.80
N THR A 253 25.12 -5.48 31.00
CA THR A 253 24.46 -6.72 31.40
C THR A 253 23.39 -6.46 32.44
N ASN A 254 22.46 -7.41 32.57
CA ASN A 254 21.44 -7.36 33.61
C ASN A 254 21.95 -8.09 34.86
N GLY A 255 22.07 -7.36 35.97
CA GLY A 255 22.46 -7.87 37.29
C GLY A 255 21.28 -8.17 38.24
N GLY A 256 20.02 -8.02 37.80
CA GLY A 256 18.84 -8.13 38.66
C GLY A 256 17.84 -6.99 38.44
N SER A 257 17.65 -6.12 39.44
CA SER A 257 16.62 -5.05 39.47
C SER A 257 16.88 -3.86 38.54
N THR A 258 17.98 -3.85 37.80
CA THR A 258 18.42 -2.75 36.94
C THR A 258 18.28 -3.13 35.47
N GLU A 259 17.61 -2.27 34.69
CA GLU A 259 17.35 -2.45 33.27
C GLU A 259 18.68 -2.39 32.51
N GLY A 260 19.07 -3.46 31.82
CA GLY A 260 20.36 -3.58 31.12
C GLY A 260 20.46 -2.70 29.88
N VAL A 261 20.40 -1.38 30.07
CA VAL A 261 20.15 -0.35 29.06
C VAL A 261 21.39 0.51 28.86
N ALA A 262 21.76 0.81 27.62
CA ALA A 262 22.96 1.63 27.40
C ALA A 262 22.75 3.10 27.79
N LEU A 263 21.66 3.72 27.33
CA LEU A 263 21.32 5.10 27.65
C LEU A 263 19.86 5.20 28.12
N TYR A 264 19.67 5.65 29.35
CA TYR A 264 18.37 5.83 30.00
C TYR A 264 18.10 7.31 30.25
N LEU A 265 17.00 7.84 29.73
CA LEU A 265 16.54 9.21 29.99
C LEU A 265 15.14 9.19 30.61
N SER A 266 14.98 9.93 31.71
CA SER A 266 13.67 10.16 32.31
C SER A 266 13.55 11.54 32.95
N SER A 267 12.33 11.88 33.37
CA SER A 267 12.03 13.01 34.26
C SER A 267 12.60 14.34 33.76
N ASN A 268 12.18 14.76 32.56
CA ASN A 268 12.63 16.01 31.92
C ASN A 268 14.13 16.10 31.62
N SER A 269 14.87 14.99 31.62
CA SER A 269 16.27 14.98 31.20
C SER A 269 16.42 15.19 29.69
N SER A 270 17.60 15.64 29.27
CA SER A 270 17.90 15.88 27.87
C SER A 270 19.30 15.42 27.44
N PHE A 271 19.40 14.92 26.22
CA PHE A 271 20.66 14.52 25.59
C PHE A 271 20.79 15.20 24.23
N SER A 272 21.92 15.87 23.98
CA SER A 272 22.27 16.49 22.71
C SER A 272 23.52 15.86 22.12
N ASN A 273 23.37 15.17 20.99
CA ASN A 273 24.46 14.55 20.26
C ASN A 273 24.85 15.34 19.01
N SER A 274 26.14 15.68 18.87
CA SER A 274 26.71 16.23 17.63
C SER A 274 27.89 15.43 17.09
N GLY A 275 28.46 14.52 17.89
CA GLY A 275 29.55 13.62 17.52
C GLY A 275 29.08 12.17 17.45
N ASP A 276 29.93 11.23 17.88
CA ASP A 276 29.66 9.80 17.77
C ASP A 276 29.08 9.24 19.07
N LEU A 277 27.90 8.63 18.99
CA LEU A 277 27.30 7.81 20.04
C LEU A 277 27.25 6.34 19.56
N LEU A 278 28.14 5.51 20.10
CA LEU A 278 28.35 4.13 19.66
C LEU A 278 27.87 3.15 20.74
N ILE A 279 26.81 2.40 20.46
CA ILE A 279 26.15 1.51 21.42
C ILE A 279 26.29 0.06 20.96
N GLY A 280 26.89 -0.76 21.81
CA GLY A 280 27.01 -2.21 21.60
C GLY A 280 28.06 -2.66 20.58
N ASN A 281 28.82 -1.73 19.99
CA ASN A 281 29.89 -2.02 19.02
C ASN A 281 31.03 -2.87 19.63
N ASN A 282 31.32 -2.73 20.92
CA ASN A 282 32.39 -3.46 21.63
C ASN A 282 31.89 -4.55 22.58
N GLY A 283 30.63 -4.95 22.44
CA GLY A 283 30.01 -6.04 23.17
C GLY A 283 28.55 -5.76 23.52
N ALA A 284 27.80 -6.85 23.69
CA ALA A 284 26.35 -6.83 23.75
C ALA A 284 25.79 -5.90 24.84
N VAL A 285 24.68 -5.25 24.51
CA VAL A 285 23.81 -4.55 25.46
C VAL A 285 22.57 -5.41 25.67
N ASN A 286 22.25 -5.68 26.93
CA ASN A 286 21.26 -6.71 27.24
C ASN A 286 19.86 -6.33 26.75
N THR A 287 19.36 -5.17 27.14
CA THR A 287 17.94 -4.79 27.04
C THR A 287 17.68 -3.85 25.87
N THR A 288 18.00 -2.57 25.98
CA THR A 288 17.69 -1.52 24.99
C THR A 288 18.92 -0.64 24.76
N GLY A 289 19.11 -0.13 23.54
CA GLY A 289 20.14 0.87 23.26
C GLY A 289 19.82 2.21 23.95
N ILE A 290 18.83 2.93 23.43
CA ILE A 290 18.34 4.20 23.99
C ILE A 290 16.91 4.02 24.50
N MET A 291 16.67 4.34 25.75
CA MET A 291 15.35 4.23 26.39
C MET A 291 14.92 5.55 27.03
N MET A 292 13.72 6.01 26.71
CA MET A 292 13.24 7.36 27.07
C MET A 292 11.80 7.35 27.61
N PHE A 293 11.58 8.07 28.71
CA PHE A 293 10.29 8.23 29.40
C PHE A 293 10.09 9.64 29.95
N PHE A 294 8.89 9.90 30.47
CA PHE A 294 8.59 11.03 31.36
C PHE A 294 9.16 12.38 30.88
N GLU A 295 8.71 12.83 29.70
CA GLU A 295 9.02 14.16 29.16
C GLU A 295 10.50 14.38 28.80
N SER A 296 11.27 13.30 28.62
CA SER A 296 12.67 13.40 28.21
C SER A 296 12.83 13.80 26.74
N THR A 297 13.95 14.46 26.43
CA THR A 297 14.25 14.95 25.08
C THR A 297 15.61 14.46 24.58
N PHE A 298 15.65 13.89 23.38
CA PHE A 298 16.89 13.55 22.70
C PHE A 298 17.01 14.33 21.40
N THR A 299 18.15 14.97 21.17
CA THR A 299 18.45 15.69 19.93
C THR A 299 19.73 15.18 19.30
N ASN A 300 19.62 14.53 18.15
CA ASN A 300 20.75 14.23 17.27
C ASN A 300 20.91 15.34 16.24
N GLN A 301 22.00 16.11 16.33
CA GLN A 301 22.28 17.23 15.44
C GLN A 301 22.80 16.72 14.08
N SER A 302 22.93 17.61 13.09
CA SER A 302 23.25 17.23 11.69
C SER A 302 24.56 16.46 11.51
N ASN A 303 25.54 16.68 12.39
CA ASN A 303 26.83 15.98 12.36
C ASN A 303 26.83 14.73 13.26
N GLY A 304 25.78 14.54 14.05
CA GLY A 304 25.71 13.46 15.03
C GLY A 304 25.49 12.11 14.38
N LEU A 305 26.33 11.15 14.74
CA LEU A 305 26.16 9.74 14.44
C LEU A 305 25.64 9.02 15.68
N ILE A 306 24.58 8.25 15.51
CA ILE A 306 24.14 7.25 16.47
C ILE A 306 24.24 5.90 15.81
N GLU A 307 25.04 5.01 16.38
CA GLU A 307 25.14 3.62 15.95
C GLU A 307 24.73 2.69 17.08
N ILE A 308 23.78 1.79 16.81
CA ILE A 308 23.27 0.85 17.80
C ILE A 308 23.31 -0.57 17.24
N ASN A 309 24.16 -1.40 17.83
CA ASN A 309 24.38 -2.78 17.46
C ASN A 309 24.23 -3.71 18.66
N ASN A 310 24.06 -5.01 18.38
CA ASN A 310 24.21 -6.08 19.37
C ASN A 310 23.29 -5.94 20.60
N ILE A 311 22.02 -5.63 20.36
CA ILE A 311 20.99 -5.56 21.40
C ILE A 311 20.31 -6.92 21.53
N THR A 312 20.38 -7.54 22.70
CA THR A 312 20.06 -8.98 22.82
C THR A 312 18.61 -9.32 23.19
N ASN A 313 17.85 -8.36 23.70
CA ASN A 313 16.50 -8.61 24.25
C ASN A 313 15.40 -7.73 23.65
N LEU A 314 15.55 -6.39 23.71
CA LEU A 314 14.53 -5.45 23.24
C LEU A 314 15.00 -4.63 22.03
N ASP A 315 14.85 -3.32 22.07
CA ASP A 315 14.90 -2.46 20.88
C ASP A 315 16.21 -1.67 20.76
N GLY A 316 16.50 -1.16 19.57
CA GLY A 316 17.54 -0.16 19.39
C GLY A 316 17.19 1.13 20.13
N ILE A 317 16.05 1.73 19.79
CA ILE A 317 15.49 2.93 20.43
C ILE A 317 14.07 2.64 20.90
N SER A 318 13.77 2.96 22.16
CA SER A 318 12.42 2.83 22.75
C SER A 318 11.99 4.15 23.38
N LEU A 319 10.90 4.73 22.86
CA LEU A 319 10.27 5.93 23.39
C LEU A 319 8.87 5.62 23.93
N SER A 320 8.58 6.15 25.10
CA SER A 320 7.27 6.03 25.74
C SER A 320 6.91 7.27 26.53
N ASP A 321 5.61 7.41 26.75
CA ASP A 321 4.93 8.47 27.49
C ASP A 321 4.78 9.79 26.72
N GLU A 322 3.80 10.57 27.17
CA GLU A 322 3.47 11.84 26.59
C GLU A 322 4.66 12.81 26.75
N PHE A 323 4.86 13.66 25.74
CA PHE A 323 5.95 14.64 25.70
C PHE A 323 7.38 14.09 25.67
N THR A 324 7.57 12.78 25.59
CA THR A 324 8.88 12.21 25.25
C THR A 324 9.17 12.48 23.77
N ASN A 325 10.25 13.22 23.49
CA ASN A 325 10.56 13.73 22.15
C ASN A 325 11.95 13.28 21.66
N PHE A 326 12.01 12.77 20.44
CA PHE A 326 13.26 12.46 19.75
C PHE A 326 13.36 13.25 18.45
N PHE A 327 14.39 14.08 18.33
CA PHE A 327 14.69 14.87 17.14
C PHE A 327 15.96 14.34 16.47
N ASN A 328 15.86 13.94 15.20
CA ASN A 328 17.01 13.51 14.41
C ASN A 328 17.26 14.45 13.24
N ALA A 329 18.43 15.09 13.19
CA ALA A 329 18.94 15.79 12.01
C ALA A 329 20.22 15.14 11.44
N GLY A 330 20.83 14.20 12.17
CA GLY A 330 22.04 13.47 11.76
C GLY A 330 21.73 12.04 11.30
N ILE A 331 22.69 11.15 11.48
CA ILE A 331 22.61 9.75 11.03
C ILE A 331 22.28 8.84 12.22
N ILE A 332 21.31 7.96 12.04
CA ILE A 332 21.02 6.84 12.94
C ILE A 332 21.21 5.54 12.17
N GLN A 333 22.04 4.64 12.69
CA GLN A 333 22.26 3.31 12.16
C GLN A 333 21.95 2.28 13.23
N ILE A 334 21.01 1.39 12.94
CA ILE A 334 20.60 0.32 13.86
C ILE A 334 20.78 -1.02 13.17
N GLY A 335 21.55 -1.90 13.81
CA GLY A 335 21.79 -3.25 13.32
C GLY A 335 22.68 -3.34 12.08
N ASN A 336 23.54 -2.33 11.85
CA ASN A 336 24.44 -2.31 10.70
C ASN A 336 25.48 -3.45 10.77
N ASP A 337 26.04 -3.71 11.96
CA ASP A 337 27.12 -4.68 12.16
C ASP A 337 26.68 -5.93 12.93
N ALA A 338 25.75 -5.78 13.88
CA ALA A 338 25.26 -6.89 14.70
C ALA A 338 23.78 -6.74 15.02
N THR A 339 23.12 -7.88 15.21
CA THR A 339 21.66 -7.97 15.32
C THR A 339 21.09 -7.12 16.45
N VAL A 340 19.91 -6.55 16.19
CA VAL A 340 19.01 -6.04 17.23
C VAL A 340 17.83 -6.99 17.36
N ARG A 341 17.55 -7.40 18.59
CA ARG A 341 16.60 -8.48 18.83
C ARG A 341 15.17 -8.13 18.45
N ARG A 342 14.56 -7.14 19.10
CA ARG A 342 13.11 -6.95 19.05
C ARG A 342 12.71 -6.01 17.92
N ASN A 343 12.95 -4.72 18.06
CA ASN A 343 12.64 -3.72 17.04
C ASN A 343 13.82 -2.78 16.81
N GLY A 344 13.90 -2.16 15.63
CA GLY A 344 14.82 -1.04 15.45
C GLY A 344 14.39 0.14 16.32
N ILE A 345 13.18 0.63 16.09
CA ILE A 345 12.56 1.73 16.84
C ILE A 345 11.18 1.29 17.36
N PHE A 346 10.92 1.53 18.64
CA PHE A 346 9.63 1.34 19.30
C PHE A 346 9.09 2.66 19.85
N LEU A 347 7.89 3.06 19.44
CA LEU A 347 7.22 4.28 19.85
C LEU A 347 5.87 3.96 20.51
N SER A 348 5.63 4.47 21.71
CA SER A 348 4.35 4.23 22.39
C SER A 348 3.87 5.39 23.28
N ASN A 349 2.62 5.32 23.74
CA ASN A 349 2.07 6.19 24.80
C ASN A 349 2.21 7.70 24.54
N LEU A 350 1.91 8.15 23.32
CA LEU A 350 1.98 9.53 22.82
C LEU A 350 3.40 10.09 22.63
N ALA A 351 4.43 9.22 22.65
CA ALA A 351 5.77 9.62 22.30
C ALA A 351 5.86 10.12 20.84
N LEU A 352 6.77 11.07 20.61
CA LEU A 352 6.97 11.72 19.32
C LEU A 352 8.41 11.57 18.83
N MET A 353 8.54 11.15 17.58
CA MET A 353 9.81 11.16 16.85
C MET A 353 9.70 12.06 15.62
N SER A 354 10.72 12.88 15.39
CA SER A 354 10.84 13.74 14.23
C SER A 354 12.18 13.52 13.54
N ASN A 355 12.16 12.94 12.34
CA ASN A 355 13.29 12.89 11.44
C ASN A 355 13.29 14.16 10.57
N GLN A 356 14.25 15.06 10.80
CA GLN A 356 14.35 16.38 10.18
C GLN A 356 14.99 16.31 8.78
N GLY A 357 15.07 17.43 8.06
CA GLY A 357 15.38 17.44 6.62
C GLY A 357 16.72 16.85 6.20
N THR A 358 17.74 16.85 7.08
CA THR A 358 19.02 16.17 6.84
C THR A 358 19.14 14.82 7.54
N GLY A 359 18.11 14.44 8.31
CA GLY A 359 18.13 13.25 9.13
C GLY A 359 18.01 11.98 8.28
N GLU A 360 18.88 11.02 8.57
CA GLU A 360 18.90 9.70 7.95
C GLU A 360 18.73 8.64 9.03
N ILE A 361 17.75 7.74 8.85
CA ILE A 361 17.51 6.60 9.74
C ILE A 361 17.66 5.32 8.92
N ASN A 362 18.67 4.53 9.25
CA ASN A 362 18.95 3.23 8.63
C ASN A 362 18.73 2.12 9.66
N ILE A 363 17.83 1.19 9.35
CA ILE A 363 17.53 0.06 10.23
C ILE A 363 17.66 -1.24 9.44
N ASP A 364 18.53 -2.10 9.92
CA ASP A 364 18.86 -3.40 9.34
C ASP A 364 18.92 -4.48 10.45
N ASN A 365 18.98 -5.75 10.03
CA ASN A 365 19.36 -6.89 10.88
C ASN A 365 18.51 -7.07 12.15
N ILE A 366 17.19 -6.90 12.02
CA ILE A 366 16.22 -7.11 13.12
C ILE A 366 15.75 -8.55 13.08
N ASN A 367 16.01 -9.34 14.13
CA ASN A 367 15.85 -10.80 14.08
C ASN A 367 14.72 -11.38 14.97
N GLY A 368 13.91 -10.53 15.58
CA GLY A 368 12.79 -10.93 16.45
C GLY A 368 11.74 -11.73 15.70
N THR A 369 11.17 -12.75 16.35
CA THR A 369 10.20 -13.65 15.71
C THR A 369 8.80 -13.59 16.35
N GLY A 370 8.67 -12.97 17.52
CA GLY A 370 7.37 -12.79 18.20
C GLY A 370 6.41 -11.85 17.44
N SER A 371 5.12 -11.85 17.82
CA SER A 371 4.09 -10.96 17.23
C SER A 371 4.35 -9.47 17.44
N THR A 372 5.04 -9.14 18.52
CA THR A 372 5.45 -7.79 18.91
C THR A 372 6.93 -7.54 18.66
N GLU A 373 7.56 -8.37 17.82
CA GLU A 373 9.01 -8.35 17.56
C GLU A 373 9.27 -8.50 16.05
N GLY A 374 10.52 -8.24 15.65
CA GLY A 374 10.99 -8.35 14.28
C GLY A 374 10.65 -7.14 13.41
N HIS A 375 10.34 -5.99 14.01
CA HIS A 375 9.86 -4.81 13.28
C HIS A 375 10.99 -3.80 13.05
N GLY A 376 11.04 -3.16 11.88
CA GLY A 376 11.92 -2.01 11.69
C GLY A 376 11.48 -0.86 12.61
N ILE A 377 10.22 -0.43 12.45
CA ILE A 377 9.56 0.55 13.30
C ILE A 377 8.24 -0.03 13.82
N TYR A 378 8.06 -0.03 15.14
CA TYR A 378 6.82 -0.39 15.81
C TYR A 378 6.19 0.86 16.45
N MET A 379 4.89 1.10 16.22
CA MET A 379 4.16 2.23 16.80
C MET A 379 2.85 1.79 17.47
N ALA A 380 2.64 2.21 18.72
CA ALA A 380 1.39 2.04 19.46
C ALA A 380 0.96 3.34 20.14
N ASN A 381 -0.02 4.04 19.56
CA ASN A 381 -0.50 5.34 20.07
C ASN A 381 0.65 6.37 20.13
N ALA A 382 1.27 6.68 19.00
CA ALA A 382 2.48 7.51 18.92
C ALA A 382 2.52 8.33 17.62
N GLY A 383 3.45 9.28 17.52
CA GLY A 383 3.64 10.11 16.33
C GLY A 383 5.04 9.99 15.72
N LEU A 384 5.11 9.88 14.39
CA LEU A 384 6.35 9.96 13.62
C LEU A 384 6.20 10.99 12.50
N THR A 385 7.01 12.05 12.52
CA THR A 385 7.13 12.99 11.40
C THR A 385 8.45 12.75 10.68
N ASN A 386 8.38 12.51 9.37
CA ASN A 386 9.55 12.35 8.52
C ASN A 386 9.66 13.51 7.53
N VAL A 387 10.82 14.17 7.54
CA VAL A 387 11.24 15.23 6.60
C VAL A 387 12.50 14.82 5.83
N GLY A 388 13.27 13.86 6.36
CA GLY A 388 14.46 13.30 5.73
C GLY A 388 14.23 11.88 5.17
N ASP A 389 15.23 11.02 5.35
CA ASP A 389 15.24 9.65 4.82
C ASP A 389 15.11 8.59 5.92
N ILE A 390 14.21 7.63 5.70
CA ILE A 390 14.08 6.41 6.50
C ILE A 390 14.29 5.21 5.58
N ASN A 391 15.37 4.46 5.76
CA ASN A 391 15.69 3.27 4.99
C ASN A 391 15.64 2.02 5.89
N LEU A 392 14.79 1.07 5.53
CA LEU A 392 14.53 -0.15 6.29
C LEU A 392 14.89 -1.38 5.45
N GLY A 393 15.77 -2.23 5.98
CA GLY A 393 16.18 -3.50 5.35
C GLY A 393 16.98 -3.31 4.06
N THR A 394 17.94 -2.38 4.07
CA THR A 394 18.77 -2.06 2.90
C THR A 394 19.84 -3.12 2.69
N ASN A 395 20.48 -3.59 3.77
CA ASN A 395 21.61 -4.51 3.73
C ASN A 395 21.26 -5.88 4.32
N PHE A 396 20.54 -5.88 5.44
CA PHE A 396 20.14 -7.11 6.15
C PHE A 396 18.64 -7.15 6.34
N SER A 397 18.10 -8.35 6.54
CA SER A 397 16.64 -8.50 6.58
C SER A 397 16.04 -7.95 7.87
N ILE A 398 14.82 -7.46 7.73
CA ILE A 398 13.92 -7.22 8.85
C ILE A 398 13.02 -8.45 8.95
N ALA A 399 12.99 -9.10 10.12
CA ALA A 399 12.36 -10.40 10.26
C ALA A 399 10.86 -10.37 9.94
N ARG A 400 10.10 -9.34 10.33
CA ARG A 400 8.63 -9.39 10.32
C ARG A 400 7.96 -8.31 9.49
N TYR A 401 7.94 -7.06 9.95
CA TYR A 401 7.35 -5.92 9.24
C TYR A 401 8.38 -4.81 9.12
N GLY A 402 8.37 -4.06 8.01
CA GLY A 402 9.15 -2.83 7.94
C GLY A 402 8.62 -1.80 8.95
N ILE A 403 7.34 -1.46 8.80
CA ILE A 403 6.62 -0.56 9.71
C ILE A 403 5.33 -1.23 10.18
N TYR A 404 5.12 -1.28 11.50
CA TYR A 404 3.93 -1.86 12.13
C TYR A 404 3.25 -0.85 13.06
N VAL A 405 2.00 -0.51 12.74
CA VAL A 405 1.18 0.43 13.52
C VAL A 405 0.01 -0.32 14.17
N SER A 406 0.11 -0.55 15.49
CA SER A 406 -0.77 -1.48 16.22
C SER A 406 -1.92 -0.83 16.99
N ALA A 407 -1.84 0.48 17.24
CA ALA A 407 -2.88 1.28 17.89
C ALA A 407 -2.99 2.63 17.17
N ALA A 408 -3.80 3.57 17.67
CA ALA A 408 -4.07 4.87 17.06
C ALA A 408 -2.81 5.76 16.94
N ALA A 409 -1.92 5.45 16.01
CA ALA A 409 -0.67 6.15 15.76
C ALA A 409 -0.72 6.88 14.40
N ALA A 410 0.14 7.88 14.24
CA ALA A 410 0.19 8.71 13.05
C ALA A 410 1.61 8.79 12.48
N ILE A 411 1.73 8.56 11.17
CA ILE A 411 2.95 8.83 10.40
C ILE A 411 2.67 9.95 9.41
N LEU A 412 3.48 11.00 9.45
CA LEU A 412 3.48 12.08 8.47
C LEU A 412 4.80 12.05 7.69
N ASN A 413 4.75 11.62 6.43
CA ASN A 413 5.87 11.73 5.50
C ASN A 413 5.72 13.05 4.72
N GLN A 414 6.59 14.03 4.97
CA GLN A 414 6.50 15.36 4.37
C GLN A 414 6.97 15.39 2.91
N ASN A 415 6.71 16.50 2.23
CA ASN A 415 7.17 16.68 0.85
C ASN A 415 8.71 16.65 0.79
N GLY A 416 9.27 15.92 -0.17
CA GLY A 416 10.71 15.70 -0.30
C GLY A 416 11.30 14.60 0.60
N ALA A 417 10.56 14.13 1.60
CA ALA A 417 10.99 13.06 2.50
C ALA A 417 10.83 11.68 1.84
N SER A 418 11.64 10.69 2.24
CA SER A 418 11.53 9.31 1.73
C SER A 418 11.43 8.26 2.84
N ILE A 419 10.58 7.26 2.61
CA ILE A 419 10.50 6.03 3.40
C ILE A 419 10.71 4.85 2.44
N LYS A 420 11.77 4.08 2.66
CA LYS A 420 12.10 2.90 1.85
C LYS A 420 12.01 1.65 2.71
N VAL A 421 11.24 0.66 2.27
CA VAL A 421 11.05 -0.61 2.97
C VAL A 421 11.43 -1.76 2.06
N ASN A 422 12.51 -2.45 2.40
CA ASN A 422 13.06 -3.56 1.63
C ASN A 422 13.37 -4.74 2.55
N ASN A 423 13.66 -5.90 1.95
CA ASN A 423 14.18 -7.10 2.62
C ASN A 423 13.38 -7.54 3.88
N VAL A 424 12.05 -7.50 3.80
CA VAL A 424 11.18 -7.96 4.89
C VAL A 424 10.91 -9.45 4.72
N ALA A 425 11.41 -10.26 5.65
CA ALA A 425 11.55 -11.70 5.46
C ALA A 425 10.23 -12.50 5.55
N ASN A 426 9.31 -12.11 6.44
CA ASN A 426 8.13 -12.93 6.74
C ASN A 426 6.79 -12.29 6.34
N ILE A 427 6.56 -11.02 6.65
CA ILE A 427 5.24 -10.39 6.52
C ILE A 427 5.31 -9.17 5.60
N ASP A 428 4.72 -8.04 5.99
CA ASP A 428 4.35 -6.94 5.12
C ASP A 428 5.35 -5.80 5.22
N GLY A 429 5.44 -4.97 4.18
CA GLY A 429 6.26 -3.76 4.21
C GLY A 429 5.74 -2.80 5.28
N ILE A 430 4.49 -2.35 5.11
CA ILE A 430 3.81 -1.45 6.05
C ILE A 430 2.47 -2.08 6.43
N SER A 431 2.17 -2.16 7.74
CA SER A 431 0.91 -2.70 8.23
C SER A 431 0.26 -1.79 9.27
N LEU A 432 -1.01 -1.45 9.05
CA LEU A 432 -1.85 -0.66 9.95
C LEU A 432 -2.94 -1.57 10.53
N THR A 433 -2.77 -2.00 11.77
CA THR A 433 -3.74 -2.82 12.48
C THR A 433 -4.47 -2.04 13.58
N GLY A 434 -3.97 -0.89 14.02
CA GLY A 434 -4.63 -0.08 15.03
C GLY A 434 -5.87 0.66 14.52
N THR A 435 -6.92 0.72 15.34
CA THR A 435 -8.08 1.58 15.06
C THR A 435 -7.68 3.04 14.98
N ASN A 436 -8.16 3.75 13.95
CA ASN A 436 -7.82 5.15 13.68
C ASN A 436 -6.32 5.42 13.43
N SER A 437 -5.53 4.39 13.11
CA SER A 437 -4.15 4.59 12.66
C SER A 437 -4.14 5.38 11.36
N THR A 438 -3.21 6.33 11.22
CA THR A 438 -3.12 7.18 10.03
C THR A 438 -1.72 7.20 9.44
N ILE A 439 -1.64 7.14 8.11
CA ILE A 439 -0.44 7.53 7.36
C ILE A 439 -0.83 8.64 6.40
N THR A 440 -0.13 9.76 6.46
CA THR A 440 -0.24 10.86 5.50
C THR A 440 1.07 10.99 4.74
N ASN A 441 1.02 10.74 3.44
CA ASN A 441 2.17 10.79 2.56
C ASN A 441 2.12 12.01 1.63
N ASN A 442 3.12 12.88 1.75
CA ASN A 442 3.41 13.97 0.81
C ASN A 442 4.76 13.77 0.09
N GLY A 443 5.57 12.79 0.50
CA GLY A 443 6.88 12.45 -0.07
C GLY A 443 6.87 11.11 -0.81
N SER A 444 8.00 10.39 -0.83
CA SER A 444 8.09 9.06 -1.44
C SER A 444 7.95 7.93 -0.41
N ILE A 445 7.20 6.90 -0.76
CA ILE A 445 7.20 5.60 -0.08
C ILE A 445 7.52 4.53 -1.11
N ASP A 446 8.65 3.84 -0.93
CA ASP A 446 9.17 2.84 -1.85
C ASP A 446 9.28 1.48 -1.15
N ILE A 447 8.56 0.47 -1.64
CA ILE A 447 8.47 -0.85 -1.03
C ILE A 447 8.95 -1.92 -2.00
N GLY A 448 9.97 -2.67 -1.61
CA GLY A 448 10.53 -3.76 -2.40
C GLY A 448 11.24 -3.32 -3.68
N ASN A 449 11.72 -2.07 -3.75
CA ASN A 449 12.45 -1.56 -4.91
C ASN A 449 13.90 -2.08 -4.99
N LEU A 450 14.50 -2.47 -3.86
CA LEU A 450 15.86 -3.02 -3.80
C LEU A 450 15.86 -4.54 -3.56
N LEU A 451 15.22 -4.98 -2.48
CA LEU A 451 15.13 -6.38 -2.07
C LEU A 451 13.69 -6.72 -1.70
N ALA A 452 13.33 -7.99 -1.87
CA ALA A 452 11.95 -8.43 -1.79
C ALA A 452 11.31 -8.17 -0.42
N VAL A 453 10.02 -7.82 -0.46
CA VAL A 453 9.13 -7.92 0.70
C VAL A 453 8.33 -9.20 0.55
N LYS A 454 8.21 -9.98 1.61
CA LYS A 454 7.61 -11.31 1.52
C LYS A 454 6.12 -11.22 1.17
N SER A 455 5.29 -10.68 2.06
CA SER A 455 3.84 -10.88 2.03
C SER A 455 3.06 -9.82 1.25
N ILE A 456 2.88 -8.63 1.80
CA ILE A 456 2.08 -7.54 1.18
C ILE A 456 2.90 -6.25 1.25
N GLY A 457 2.78 -5.38 0.25
CA GLY A 457 3.40 -4.05 0.32
C GLY A 457 2.81 -3.20 1.45
N ILE A 458 1.51 -2.88 1.36
CA ILE A 458 0.76 -2.14 2.37
C ILE A 458 -0.49 -2.93 2.80
N SER A 459 -0.66 -3.19 4.09
CA SER A 459 -1.87 -3.82 4.65
C SER A 459 -2.59 -2.91 5.65
N MET A 460 -3.92 -2.82 5.52
CA MET A 460 -4.76 -1.92 6.32
C MET A 460 -5.96 -2.65 6.93
N PHE A 461 -6.17 -2.46 8.23
CA PHE A 461 -7.23 -3.06 9.01
C PHE A 461 -7.89 -2.06 9.97
N LEU A 462 -9.01 -2.48 10.59
CA LEU A 462 -9.64 -1.86 11.77
C LEU A 462 -9.94 -0.34 11.69
N SER A 463 -10.43 0.15 10.55
CA SER A 463 -10.75 1.57 10.31
C SER A 463 -9.53 2.49 10.27
N SER A 464 -8.40 1.98 9.79
CA SER A 464 -7.22 2.80 9.51
C SER A 464 -7.41 3.67 8.26
N VAL A 465 -6.61 4.73 8.16
CA VAL A 465 -6.65 5.71 7.06
C VAL A 465 -5.26 5.87 6.47
N PHE A 466 -5.18 5.79 5.14
CA PHE A 466 -3.96 6.08 4.39
C PHE A 466 -4.27 7.17 3.38
N ASN A 467 -3.60 8.31 3.48
CA ASN A 467 -3.74 9.44 2.57
C ASN A 467 -2.45 9.65 1.79
N ASN A 468 -2.47 9.34 0.49
CA ASN A 468 -1.42 9.74 -0.43
C ASN A 468 -1.79 11.06 -1.09
N ASN A 469 -1.24 12.17 -0.61
CA ASN A 469 -1.60 13.51 -1.07
C ASN A 469 -0.99 13.82 -2.45
N GLY A 470 -1.34 14.97 -3.04
CA GLY A 470 -1.01 15.31 -4.43
C GLY A 470 0.47 15.23 -4.83
N THR A 471 1.39 15.48 -3.89
CA THR A 471 2.84 15.36 -4.11
C THR A 471 3.39 13.98 -3.77
N GLY A 472 2.59 13.15 -3.09
CA GLY A 472 2.99 11.84 -2.61
C GLY A 472 3.16 10.82 -3.73
N THR A 473 4.27 10.07 -3.69
CA THR A 473 4.53 8.94 -4.56
C THR A 473 4.62 7.65 -3.76
N ILE A 474 3.99 6.60 -4.26
CA ILE A 474 4.09 5.25 -3.69
C ILE A 474 4.51 4.31 -4.80
N THR A 475 5.61 3.59 -4.59
CA THR A 475 6.06 2.54 -5.50
C THR A 475 6.11 1.22 -4.75
N ILE A 476 5.48 0.18 -5.29
CA ILE A 476 5.46 -1.16 -4.70
C ILE A 476 5.90 -2.18 -5.73
N ASN A 477 6.97 -2.91 -5.43
CA ASN A 477 7.59 -3.90 -6.30
C ASN A 477 8.01 -5.14 -5.51
N ASN A 478 8.36 -6.21 -6.23
CA ASN A 478 9.06 -7.38 -5.69
C ASN A 478 8.38 -8.01 -4.45
N ILE A 479 7.05 -8.19 -4.55
CA ILE A 479 6.28 -8.90 -3.53
C ILE A 479 6.19 -10.37 -3.91
N THR A 480 6.77 -11.23 -3.05
CA THR A 480 7.17 -12.59 -3.46
C THR A 480 6.34 -13.73 -2.88
N ASN A 481 5.43 -13.48 -1.95
CA ASN A 481 4.62 -14.54 -1.35
C ASN A 481 3.66 -15.15 -2.37
N THR A 482 3.66 -16.47 -2.43
CA THR A 482 2.89 -17.25 -3.40
C THR A 482 1.52 -17.68 -2.92
N LEU A 483 1.22 -17.52 -1.63
CA LEU A 483 -0.07 -17.85 -1.03
C LEU A 483 -1.14 -16.87 -1.49
N ASN A 484 -2.32 -17.37 -1.85
CA ASN A 484 -3.47 -16.58 -2.32
C ASN A 484 -4.01 -15.55 -1.30
N THR A 485 -3.61 -15.62 -0.04
CA THR A 485 -3.93 -14.66 1.03
C THR A 485 -2.89 -13.54 1.18
N ALA A 486 -1.85 -13.54 0.34
CA ALA A 486 -0.74 -12.60 0.33
C ALA A 486 -0.22 -12.39 -1.10
N GLY A 487 0.93 -11.76 -1.28
CA GLY A 487 1.50 -11.46 -2.59
C GLY A 487 0.88 -10.22 -3.24
N PHE A 488 0.36 -9.29 -2.42
CA PHE A 488 -0.40 -8.14 -2.89
C PHE A 488 0.43 -6.86 -2.84
N GLY A 489 0.15 -5.91 -3.72
CA GLY A 489 0.70 -4.56 -3.59
C GLY A 489 0.08 -3.86 -2.39
N ALA A 490 -1.26 -3.80 -2.36
CA ALA A 490 -2.02 -3.28 -1.22
C ALA A 490 -3.21 -4.16 -0.85
N PHE A 491 -3.45 -4.31 0.46
CA PHE A 491 -4.64 -4.92 1.03
C PHE A 491 -5.40 -3.88 1.87
N ILE A 492 -6.66 -3.64 1.50
CA ILE A 492 -7.55 -2.68 2.15
C ILE A 492 -8.70 -3.46 2.77
N GLY A 493 -8.60 -3.71 4.08
CA GLY A 493 -9.67 -4.21 4.93
C GLY A 493 -10.77 -3.19 5.16
N ASN A 494 -11.50 -3.28 6.27
CA ASN A 494 -12.43 -2.24 6.72
C ASN A 494 -11.65 -0.95 7.04
N SER A 495 -11.25 -0.18 6.05
CA SER A 495 -10.30 0.94 6.14
C SER A 495 -10.43 1.84 4.89
N THR A 496 -9.85 3.04 4.91
CA THR A 496 -9.93 3.97 3.78
C THR A 496 -8.55 4.31 3.24
N PHE A 497 -8.31 4.00 1.97
CA PHE A 497 -7.15 4.44 1.22
C PHE A 497 -7.56 5.57 0.27
N THR A 498 -7.03 6.77 0.48
CA THR A 498 -7.27 7.93 -0.37
C THR A 498 -6.00 8.28 -1.16
N ASN A 499 -6.12 8.42 -2.47
CA ASN A 499 -5.02 8.77 -3.36
C ASN A 499 -5.32 10.05 -4.16
N ALA A 500 -4.55 11.10 -3.94
CA ALA A 500 -4.46 12.29 -4.78
C ALA A 500 -3.10 12.38 -5.51
N GLY A 501 -2.10 11.61 -5.10
CA GLY A 501 -0.77 11.52 -5.72
C GLY A 501 -0.63 10.35 -6.70
N THR A 502 0.58 9.80 -6.81
CA THR A 502 0.91 8.69 -7.73
C THR A 502 1.13 7.39 -6.98
N ILE A 503 0.55 6.29 -7.47
CA ILE A 503 0.79 4.92 -7.02
C ILE A 503 1.22 4.08 -8.21
N ASN A 504 2.42 3.49 -8.14
CA ASN A 504 2.98 2.59 -9.14
C ASN A 504 3.18 1.20 -8.52
N ILE A 505 2.53 0.18 -9.07
CA ILE A 505 2.64 -1.20 -8.62
C ILE A 505 3.20 -2.05 -9.75
N GLY A 506 4.29 -2.77 -9.49
CA GLY A 506 4.94 -3.66 -10.44
C GLY A 506 5.60 -2.93 -11.61
N SER A 507 6.09 -1.69 -11.38
CA SER A 507 6.79 -0.89 -12.40
C SER A 507 8.24 -1.32 -12.62
N ILE A 508 8.90 -1.90 -11.60
CA ILE A 508 10.31 -2.31 -11.64
C ILE A 508 10.44 -3.84 -11.57
N SER A 509 9.67 -4.49 -10.70
CA SER A 509 9.74 -5.93 -10.47
C SER A 509 8.36 -6.50 -10.15
N PRO A 510 8.08 -7.76 -10.55
CA PRO A 510 6.73 -8.31 -10.49
C PRO A 510 6.20 -8.44 -9.07
N LEU A 511 4.89 -8.46 -8.97
CA LEU A 511 4.17 -8.96 -7.80
C LEU A 511 3.59 -10.33 -8.13
N PHE A 512 3.60 -11.22 -7.15
CA PHE A 512 3.16 -12.58 -7.40
C PHE A 512 1.64 -12.67 -7.62
N ASN A 513 0.81 -12.10 -6.74
CA ASN A 513 -0.63 -12.33 -6.75
C ASN A 513 -1.49 -11.18 -7.26
N LEU A 514 -1.62 -10.08 -6.52
CA LEU A 514 -2.56 -9.00 -6.83
C LEU A 514 -1.89 -7.63 -6.82
N GLY A 515 -2.42 -6.69 -7.60
CA GLY A 515 -2.09 -5.28 -7.44
C GLY A 515 -2.70 -4.71 -6.16
N ILE A 516 -4.02 -4.48 -6.17
CA ILE A 516 -4.76 -3.95 -5.03
C ILE A 516 -5.97 -4.84 -4.72
N PHE A 517 -6.12 -5.24 -3.46
CA PHE A 517 -7.30 -5.93 -2.94
C PHE A 517 -8.06 -5.04 -1.96
N VAL A 518 -9.31 -4.70 -2.28
CA VAL A 518 -10.28 -4.08 -1.36
C VAL A 518 -11.30 -5.14 -0.90
N SER A 519 -11.30 -5.48 0.39
CA SER A 519 -12.12 -6.58 0.94
C SER A 519 -13.38 -6.11 1.70
N SER A 520 -13.33 -4.96 2.35
CA SER A 520 -14.49 -4.37 3.05
C SER A 520 -14.33 -2.87 3.29
N GLY A 521 -13.37 -2.24 2.62
CA GLY A 521 -13.03 -0.83 2.79
C GLY A 521 -13.29 0.01 1.55
N SER A 522 -12.64 1.16 1.52
CA SER A 522 -12.76 2.14 0.45
C SER A 522 -11.41 2.47 -0.18
N LEU A 523 -11.33 2.35 -1.51
CA LEU A 523 -10.27 2.94 -2.31
C LEU A 523 -10.83 4.18 -3.01
N VAL A 524 -10.29 5.36 -2.70
CA VAL A 524 -10.73 6.64 -3.27
C VAL A 524 -9.57 7.27 -4.05
N ASN A 525 -9.62 7.16 -5.37
CA ASN A 525 -8.69 7.86 -6.26
C ASN A 525 -9.28 9.23 -6.63
N GLN A 526 -8.71 10.31 -6.11
CA GLN A 526 -9.13 11.70 -6.34
C GLN A 526 -8.75 12.17 -7.76
N SER A 527 -9.19 13.36 -8.16
CA SER A 527 -9.03 13.89 -9.52
C SER A 527 -7.59 13.98 -10.02
N SER A 528 -6.64 14.33 -9.15
CA SER A 528 -5.21 14.34 -9.47
C SER A 528 -4.54 12.97 -9.30
N GLY A 529 -5.23 12.01 -8.68
CA GLY A 529 -4.69 10.72 -8.34
C GLY A 529 -4.41 9.85 -9.56
N ALA A 530 -3.22 9.26 -9.62
CA ALA A 530 -2.83 8.31 -10.65
C ALA A 530 -2.46 6.96 -10.02
N ILE A 531 -3.12 5.88 -10.45
CA ILE A 531 -2.82 4.51 -10.05
C ILE A 531 -2.45 3.72 -11.30
N GLN A 532 -1.25 3.14 -11.31
CA GLN A 532 -0.74 2.32 -12.39
C GLN A 532 -0.35 0.94 -11.84
N ILE A 533 -1.00 -0.11 -12.33
CA ILE A 533 -0.79 -1.50 -11.90
C ILE A 533 -0.30 -2.31 -13.09
N ASN A 534 0.86 -2.94 -12.96
CA ASN A 534 1.46 -3.78 -14.00
C ASN A 534 2.12 -5.01 -13.39
N ASN A 535 2.54 -5.94 -14.25
CA ASN A 535 3.47 -7.02 -13.92
C ASN A 535 2.98 -7.92 -12.76
N ILE A 536 1.74 -8.39 -12.88
CA ILE A 536 1.09 -9.27 -11.90
C ILE A 536 1.09 -10.71 -12.44
N LEU A 537 1.74 -11.64 -11.73
CA LEU A 537 2.08 -12.95 -12.29
C LEU A 537 0.94 -13.97 -12.30
N THR A 538 0.05 -13.97 -11.31
CA THR A 538 -0.96 -15.04 -11.16
C THR A 538 -2.41 -14.56 -11.22
N PHE A 539 -2.77 -13.45 -10.57
CA PHE A 539 -4.15 -13.01 -10.46
C PHE A 539 -4.37 -11.63 -11.10
N ASP A 540 -4.97 -10.70 -10.36
CA ASP A 540 -5.67 -9.53 -10.90
C ASP A 540 -4.96 -8.22 -10.61
N GLY A 541 -5.25 -7.21 -11.43
CA GLY A 541 -4.80 -5.85 -11.17
C GLY A 541 -5.52 -5.26 -9.96
N LEU A 542 -6.84 -5.15 -10.04
CA LEU A 542 -7.70 -4.62 -8.99
C LEU A 542 -8.80 -5.62 -8.62
N TYR A 543 -8.87 -5.98 -7.35
CA TYR A 543 -9.83 -6.95 -6.83
C TYR A 543 -10.68 -6.32 -5.71
N GLY A 544 -11.98 -6.19 -5.95
CA GLY A 544 -12.96 -5.78 -4.94
C GLY A 544 -13.85 -6.96 -4.55
N SER A 545 -13.93 -7.31 -3.27
CA SER A 545 -14.87 -8.34 -2.82
C SER A 545 -15.23 -8.19 -1.37
N GLY A 546 -16.53 -8.09 -1.08
CA GLY A 546 -17.08 -8.14 0.26
C GLY A 546 -18.04 -6.97 0.49
N VAL A 547 -19.00 -7.17 1.38
CA VAL A 547 -20.00 -6.14 1.70
C VAL A 547 -19.29 -4.91 2.28
N GLY A 548 -19.68 -3.72 1.79
CA GLY A 548 -19.04 -2.46 2.17
C GLY A 548 -17.83 -2.07 1.31
N THR A 549 -17.37 -2.96 0.42
CA THR A 549 -16.30 -2.62 -0.54
C THR A 549 -16.75 -1.54 -1.51
N SER A 550 -16.04 -0.41 -1.53
CA SER A 550 -16.27 0.72 -2.42
C SER A 550 -14.98 1.15 -3.12
N ILE A 551 -15.02 1.28 -4.43
CA ILE A 551 -13.91 1.77 -5.24
C ILE A 551 -14.40 2.98 -6.02
N SER A 552 -13.85 4.16 -5.74
CA SER A 552 -14.22 5.41 -6.41
C SER A 552 -13.03 5.96 -7.19
N ASN A 553 -13.22 6.20 -8.48
CA ASN A 553 -12.22 6.78 -9.36
C ASN A 553 -12.67 8.12 -9.95
N ASN A 554 -12.01 9.19 -9.51
CA ASN A 554 -12.08 10.53 -10.07
C ASN A 554 -10.83 10.92 -10.86
N GLY A 555 -9.71 10.18 -10.72
CA GLY A 555 -8.44 10.39 -11.42
C GLY A 555 -8.13 9.32 -12.47
N SER A 556 -6.89 8.89 -12.62
CA SER A 556 -6.53 7.84 -13.59
C SER A 556 -6.24 6.50 -12.91
N ILE A 557 -6.88 5.42 -13.37
CA ILE A 557 -6.48 4.03 -13.08
C ILE A 557 -6.08 3.35 -14.38
N LYS A 558 -4.85 2.83 -14.44
CA LYS A 558 -4.28 2.14 -15.59
C LYS A 558 -3.78 0.76 -15.18
N ILE A 559 -4.23 -0.28 -15.88
CA ILE A 559 -3.92 -1.67 -15.56
C ILE A 559 -3.35 -2.35 -16.80
N GLY A 560 -2.15 -2.91 -16.67
CA GLY A 560 -1.46 -3.67 -17.72
C GLY A 560 -1.03 -2.85 -18.94
N ASN A 561 -0.84 -1.54 -18.78
CA ASN A 561 -0.38 -0.65 -19.85
C ASN A 561 1.12 -0.80 -20.16
N LEU A 562 1.94 -1.17 -19.17
CA LEU A 562 3.40 -1.30 -19.33
C LEU A 562 3.87 -2.75 -19.30
N SER A 563 3.21 -3.60 -18.54
CA SER A 563 3.52 -5.04 -18.46
C SER A 563 2.30 -5.84 -18.07
N PRO A 564 2.17 -7.09 -18.54
CA PRO A 564 0.92 -7.84 -18.42
C PRO A 564 0.42 -8.06 -16.98
N VAL A 565 -0.90 -8.21 -16.89
CA VAL A 565 -1.59 -8.78 -15.72
C VAL A 565 -2.19 -10.12 -16.14
N LYS A 566 -2.24 -11.08 -15.22
CA LYS A 566 -2.59 -12.46 -15.60
C LYS A 566 -4.09 -12.69 -15.75
N ARG A 567 -4.85 -12.68 -14.66
CA ARG A 567 -6.23 -13.21 -14.63
C ARG A 567 -7.26 -12.15 -15.02
N PHE A 568 -7.44 -11.09 -14.23
CA PHE A 568 -8.41 -10.02 -14.54
C PHE A 568 -7.77 -8.63 -14.45
N GLY A 569 -8.23 -7.69 -15.27
CA GLY A 569 -7.93 -6.28 -15.04
C GLY A 569 -8.61 -5.81 -13.75
N VAL A 570 -9.94 -5.88 -13.73
CA VAL A 570 -10.78 -5.59 -12.56
C VAL A 570 -11.70 -6.78 -12.26
N PHE A 571 -11.73 -7.20 -11.01
CA PHE A 571 -12.70 -8.17 -10.50
C PHE A 571 -13.55 -7.54 -9.40
N LEU A 572 -14.88 -7.67 -9.50
CA LEU A 572 -15.82 -7.27 -8.46
C LEU A 572 -16.71 -8.45 -8.06
N GLY A 573 -16.67 -8.81 -6.78
CA GLY A 573 -17.41 -9.91 -6.17
C GLY A 573 -18.22 -9.48 -4.95
N THR A 574 -19.17 -10.31 -4.52
CA THR A 574 -19.78 -10.24 -3.17
C THR A 574 -20.31 -8.83 -2.83
N SER A 575 -21.13 -8.26 -3.72
CA SER A 575 -21.73 -6.92 -3.59
C SER A 575 -20.74 -5.75 -3.54
N ALA A 576 -19.50 -5.94 -4.00
CA ALA A 576 -18.55 -4.84 -4.20
C ALA A 576 -19.07 -3.84 -5.24
N ALA A 577 -18.79 -2.55 -5.01
CA ALA A 577 -19.18 -1.45 -5.88
C ALA A 577 -17.96 -0.72 -6.43
N MET A 578 -17.96 -0.42 -7.73
CA MET A 578 -16.97 0.46 -8.36
C MET A 578 -17.66 1.60 -9.11
N GLN A 579 -17.11 2.80 -8.99
CA GLN A 579 -17.58 4.00 -9.66
C GLN A 579 -16.42 4.69 -10.38
N ASN A 580 -16.52 4.81 -11.69
CA ASN A 580 -15.64 5.63 -12.52
C ASN A 580 -16.39 6.93 -12.84
N LEU A 581 -16.14 7.99 -12.06
CA LEU A 581 -16.99 9.19 -11.99
C LEU A 581 -16.52 10.33 -12.89
N ALA A 582 -15.31 10.82 -12.65
CA ALA A 582 -14.67 11.91 -13.43
C ALA A 582 -13.35 11.48 -14.08
N GLY A 583 -12.82 10.33 -13.66
CA GLY A 583 -11.52 9.81 -14.05
C GLY A 583 -11.45 9.06 -15.37
N SER A 584 -10.31 8.44 -15.68
CA SER A 584 -10.19 7.43 -16.74
C SER A 584 -9.86 6.07 -16.15
N LEU A 585 -10.49 5.02 -16.67
CA LEU A 585 -10.10 3.63 -16.40
C LEU A 585 -9.60 2.99 -17.69
N GLU A 586 -8.34 2.55 -17.69
CA GLU A 586 -7.72 1.86 -18.83
C GLU A 586 -7.26 0.47 -18.39
N ILE A 587 -7.68 -0.54 -19.15
CA ILE A 587 -7.36 -1.95 -18.91
C ILE A 587 -6.79 -2.54 -20.19
N ASN A 588 -5.54 -2.97 -20.13
CA ASN A 588 -4.81 -3.52 -21.26
C ASN A 588 -3.98 -4.72 -20.80
N GLY A 589 -3.47 -5.51 -21.75
CA GLY A 589 -2.43 -6.50 -21.44
C GLY A 589 -2.85 -7.59 -20.47
N ILE A 590 -4.09 -8.07 -20.55
CA ILE A 590 -4.56 -9.20 -19.73
C ILE A 590 -4.33 -10.49 -20.51
N THR A 591 -3.53 -11.41 -19.94
CA THR A 591 -2.92 -12.52 -20.71
C THR A 591 -3.35 -13.93 -20.30
N GLY A 592 -4.20 -14.09 -19.30
CA GLY A 592 -4.69 -15.38 -18.82
C GLY A 592 -5.48 -16.13 -19.90
N ILE A 593 -5.10 -17.38 -20.18
CA ILE A 593 -5.73 -18.19 -21.23
C ILE A 593 -6.52 -19.40 -20.69
N ALA A 594 -6.44 -19.67 -19.38
CA ALA A 594 -7.28 -20.71 -18.78
C ALA A 594 -8.74 -20.24 -18.72
N ALA A 595 -9.69 -21.19 -18.75
CA ALA A 595 -11.10 -20.87 -18.59
C ALA A 595 -11.32 -20.05 -17.29
N SER A 596 -12.11 -18.98 -17.35
CA SER A 596 -12.30 -18.04 -16.21
C SER A 596 -11.09 -17.14 -15.92
N GLN A 597 -10.27 -16.82 -16.92
CA GLN A 597 -9.17 -15.86 -16.84
C GLN A 597 -9.11 -15.01 -18.11
N GLY A 598 -8.27 -13.98 -18.18
CA GLY A 598 -8.08 -13.21 -19.40
C GLY A 598 -9.14 -12.13 -19.65
N TYR A 599 -9.80 -11.64 -18.59
CA TYR A 599 -10.92 -10.71 -18.72
C TYR A 599 -10.52 -9.28 -18.38
N GLY A 600 -11.05 -8.30 -19.12
CA GLY A 600 -10.91 -6.90 -18.74
C GLY A 600 -11.59 -6.62 -17.40
N ILE A 601 -12.91 -6.85 -17.34
CA ILE A 601 -13.73 -6.70 -16.12
C ILE A 601 -14.56 -7.97 -15.88
N ALA A 602 -14.61 -8.44 -14.63
CA ALA A 602 -15.48 -9.52 -14.20
C ALA A 602 -16.38 -9.08 -13.03
N LEU A 603 -17.70 -9.27 -13.18
CA LEU A 603 -18.73 -8.93 -12.19
C LEU A 603 -19.45 -10.19 -11.69
N ILE A 604 -19.42 -10.40 -10.37
CA ILE A 604 -19.97 -11.59 -9.69
C ILE A 604 -20.62 -11.20 -8.35
N GLY A 605 -21.59 -11.98 -7.87
CA GLY A 605 -22.12 -11.97 -6.51
C GLY A 605 -22.83 -10.68 -6.10
N GLY A 606 -23.63 -10.06 -6.97
CA GLY A 606 -24.31 -8.80 -6.67
C GLY A 606 -23.47 -7.56 -6.90
N ALA A 607 -22.33 -7.68 -7.58
CA ALA A 607 -21.45 -6.55 -7.85
C ALA A 607 -22.14 -5.43 -8.66
N SER A 608 -21.70 -4.20 -8.45
CA SER A 608 -22.18 -3.03 -9.18
C SER A 608 -21.04 -2.20 -9.76
N PHE A 609 -21.24 -1.72 -10.99
CA PHE A 609 -20.30 -0.84 -11.69
C PHE A 609 -21.04 0.37 -12.24
N ILE A 610 -20.55 1.58 -11.95
CA ILE A 610 -21.02 2.83 -12.55
C ILE A 610 -19.90 3.44 -13.38
N ASN A 611 -20.16 3.73 -14.64
CA ASN A 611 -19.27 4.49 -15.51
C ASN A 611 -19.92 5.81 -15.90
N ASN A 612 -19.24 6.94 -15.69
CA ASN A 612 -19.70 8.27 -16.07
C ASN A 612 -18.68 9.04 -16.92
N THR A 613 -17.63 8.35 -17.37
CA THR A 613 -16.51 8.93 -18.11
C THR A 613 -15.88 7.83 -18.98
N THR A 614 -14.59 7.89 -19.32
CA THR A 614 -13.94 6.96 -20.24
C THR A 614 -13.50 5.67 -19.54
N LEU A 615 -13.96 4.55 -20.09
CA LEU A 615 -13.49 3.20 -19.84
C LEU A 615 -12.92 2.63 -21.15
N ASN A 616 -11.61 2.35 -21.17
CA ASN A 616 -10.92 1.76 -22.31
C ASN A 616 -10.46 0.35 -21.96
N ILE A 617 -10.85 -0.64 -22.78
CA ILE A 617 -10.46 -2.04 -22.63
C ILE A 617 -9.78 -2.50 -23.93
N GLY A 618 -8.51 -2.89 -23.83
CA GLY A 618 -7.73 -3.44 -24.93
C GLY A 618 -7.30 -2.45 -26.02
N ASN A 619 -7.23 -1.14 -25.72
CA ASN A 619 -6.81 -0.14 -26.71
C ASN A 619 -5.31 -0.15 -27.01
N LEU A 620 -4.47 -0.47 -26.03
CA LEU A 620 -3.00 -0.44 -26.16
C LEU A 620 -2.39 -1.84 -26.34
N SER A 621 -2.90 -2.82 -25.58
CA SER A 621 -2.44 -4.20 -25.62
C SER A 621 -3.64 -5.14 -25.50
N PRO A 622 -3.64 -6.30 -26.20
CA PRO A 622 -4.79 -7.19 -26.26
C PRO A 622 -5.27 -7.70 -24.91
N ILE A 623 -6.54 -8.10 -24.88
CA ILE A 623 -7.17 -8.88 -23.81
C ILE A 623 -7.40 -10.29 -24.34
N SER A 624 -6.84 -11.28 -23.65
CA SER A 624 -6.77 -12.66 -24.17
C SER A 624 -8.13 -13.34 -24.35
N GLN A 625 -9.15 -12.98 -23.55
CA GLN A 625 -10.43 -13.69 -23.57
C GLN A 625 -11.65 -12.79 -23.76
N LEU A 626 -12.04 -11.99 -22.77
CA LEU A 626 -13.32 -11.24 -22.74
C LEU A 626 -13.11 -9.79 -22.34
N GLY A 627 -13.90 -8.86 -22.90
CA GLY A 627 -13.92 -7.49 -22.42
C GLY A 627 -14.57 -7.36 -21.04
N ILE A 628 -15.88 -7.61 -20.95
CA ILE A 628 -16.67 -7.53 -19.72
C ILE A 628 -17.50 -8.80 -19.53
N LEU A 629 -17.41 -9.43 -18.35
CA LEU A 629 -18.19 -10.61 -17.96
C LEU A 629 -19.15 -10.31 -16.80
N PHE A 630 -20.40 -10.73 -16.94
CA PHE A 630 -21.38 -10.85 -15.85
C PHE A 630 -21.65 -12.34 -15.61
N ASN A 631 -21.16 -12.90 -14.51
CA ASN A 631 -21.29 -14.35 -14.26
C ASN A 631 -22.46 -14.71 -13.32
N SER A 632 -23.01 -13.73 -12.62
CA SER A 632 -24.13 -13.89 -11.67
C SER A 632 -24.82 -12.53 -11.51
N PRO A 633 -25.98 -12.42 -10.84
CA PRO A 633 -26.75 -11.16 -10.80
C PRO A 633 -25.85 -9.98 -10.43
N SER A 634 -25.67 -9.05 -11.36
CA SER A 634 -24.80 -7.88 -11.22
C SER A 634 -25.35 -6.72 -12.05
N THR A 635 -25.02 -5.50 -11.67
CA THR A 635 -25.50 -4.29 -12.37
C THR A 635 -24.34 -3.49 -12.95
N PHE A 636 -24.45 -3.09 -14.21
CA PHE A 636 -23.55 -2.14 -14.84
C PHE A 636 -24.36 -0.96 -15.36
N THR A 637 -24.02 0.26 -14.97
CA THR A 637 -24.66 1.48 -15.46
C THR A 637 -23.63 2.38 -16.14
N ASN A 638 -23.76 2.54 -17.46
CA ASN A 638 -23.05 3.55 -18.22
C ASN A 638 -23.92 4.81 -18.30
N GLN A 639 -23.56 5.85 -17.56
CA GLN A 639 -24.28 7.12 -17.51
C GLN A 639 -24.08 7.94 -18.80
N THR A 640 -24.80 9.04 -18.96
CA THR A 640 -24.82 9.85 -20.20
C THR A 640 -23.44 10.33 -20.66
N ASN A 641 -22.56 10.68 -19.72
CA ASN A 641 -21.19 11.10 -20.04
C ASN A 641 -20.22 9.92 -20.20
N GLY A 642 -20.69 8.70 -19.89
CA GLY A 642 -19.88 7.49 -19.94
C GLY A 642 -19.59 7.03 -21.37
N VAL A 643 -18.32 6.74 -21.64
CA VAL A 643 -17.85 6.17 -22.91
C VAL A 643 -17.10 4.89 -22.60
N ILE A 644 -17.60 3.76 -23.12
CA ILE A 644 -16.95 2.45 -23.02
C ILE A 644 -16.39 2.10 -24.39
N LYS A 645 -15.09 1.79 -24.46
CA LYS A 645 -14.43 1.28 -25.67
C LYS A 645 -13.85 -0.10 -25.39
N ILE A 646 -14.22 -1.09 -26.21
CA ILE A 646 -13.73 -2.47 -26.09
C ILE A 646 -13.13 -2.89 -27.43
N ASN A 647 -11.82 -3.15 -27.44
CA ASN A 647 -11.04 -3.47 -28.62
C ASN A 647 -10.06 -4.60 -28.33
N ASN A 648 -9.52 -5.22 -29.39
CA ASN A 648 -8.46 -6.24 -29.33
C ASN A 648 -8.75 -7.39 -28.36
N ILE A 649 -9.94 -7.96 -28.45
CA ILE A 649 -10.32 -9.16 -27.70
C ILE A 649 -10.02 -10.39 -28.55
N THR A 650 -9.10 -11.25 -28.10
CA THR A 650 -8.50 -12.24 -29.01
C THR A 650 -9.26 -13.56 -29.12
N SER A 651 -10.03 -13.97 -28.11
CA SER A 651 -10.67 -15.32 -28.11
C SER A 651 -12.18 -15.31 -28.07
N PHE A 652 -12.82 -14.42 -27.31
CA PHE A 652 -14.26 -14.43 -27.09
C PHE A 652 -14.91 -13.07 -27.39
N ASP A 653 -15.80 -12.63 -26.51
CA ASP A 653 -16.77 -11.57 -26.74
C ASP A 653 -16.32 -10.22 -26.17
N GLY A 654 -16.89 -9.14 -26.70
CA GLY A 654 -16.76 -7.82 -26.12
C GLY A 654 -17.43 -7.77 -24.74
N ILE A 655 -18.72 -8.12 -24.69
CA ILE A 655 -19.49 -8.21 -23.45
C ILE A 655 -20.24 -9.54 -23.40
N GLN A 656 -20.13 -10.26 -22.28
CA GLN A 656 -20.86 -11.49 -22.03
C GLN A 656 -21.69 -11.38 -20.75
N MET A 657 -23.01 -11.52 -20.90
CA MET A 657 -24.00 -11.44 -19.81
C MET A 657 -24.63 -12.82 -19.53
N SER A 658 -23.94 -13.63 -18.72
CA SER A 658 -24.34 -14.99 -18.38
C SER A 658 -25.11 -15.11 -17.07
N GLY A 659 -24.94 -14.16 -16.15
CA GLY A 659 -25.61 -14.19 -14.84
C GLY A 659 -27.10 -13.88 -14.96
N THR A 660 -27.96 -14.79 -14.48
CA THR A 660 -29.41 -14.58 -14.40
C THR A 660 -29.73 -13.27 -13.67
N ALA A 661 -30.66 -12.48 -14.21
CA ALA A 661 -31.06 -11.18 -13.64
C ALA A 661 -29.94 -10.11 -13.61
N SER A 662 -28.82 -10.32 -14.32
CA SER A 662 -27.86 -9.23 -14.54
C SER A 662 -28.47 -8.15 -15.42
N VAL A 663 -28.11 -6.89 -15.16
CA VAL A 663 -28.62 -5.74 -15.88
C VAL A 663 -27.47 -4.84 -16.35
N LEU A 664 -27.49 -4.48 -17.63
CA LEU A 664 -26.64 -3.43 -18.18
C LEU A 664 -27.53 -2.30 -18.69
N ASN A 665 -27.37 -1.12 -18.09
CA ASN A 665 -28.05 0.11 -18.50
C ASN A 665 -27.06 1.03 -19.21
N ASN A 666 -27.36 1.41 -20.45
CA ASN A 666 -26.54 2.32 -21.24
C ASN A 666 -27.31 3.60 -21.58
N ALA A 667 -26.94 4.71 -20.94
CA ALA A 667 -27.36 6.07 -21.29
C ALA A 667 -26.28 6.86 -22.04
N GLY A 668 -25.03 6.39 -22.02
CA GLY A 668 -23.88 6.98 -22.72
C GLY A 668 -23.51 6.23 -24.00
N GLN A 669 -22.22 6.07 -24.27
CA GLN A 669 -21.70 5.41 -25.47
C GLN A 669 -21.01 4.09 -25.13
N ILE A 670 -21.32 3.04 -25.89
CA ILE A 670 -20.58 1.77 -25.92
C ILE A 670 -20.10 1.54 -27.35
N LYS A 671 -18.79 1.42 -27.53
CA LYS A 671 -18.13 1.18 -28.83
C LYS A 671 -17.29 -0.09 -28.76
N ILE A 672 -17.62 -1.05 -29.61
CA ILE A 672 -16.97 -2.36 -29.67
C ILE A 672 -16.37 -2.53 -31.05
N GLY A 673 -15.06 -2.82 -31.10
CA GLY A 673 -14.36 -3.09 -32.35
C GLY A 673 -14.00 -1.87 -33.19
N ASP A 674 -14.00 -0.68 -32.60
CA ASP A 674 -13.72 0.60 -33.28
C ASP A 674 -12.22 0.77 -33.63
N SER A 675 -11.33 0.25 -32.79
CA SER A 675 -9.86 0.41 -32.95
C SER A 675 -9.10 -0.92 -33.04
N GLY A 676 -9.79 -2.05 -32.98
CA GLY A 676 -9.20 -3.37 -33.08
C GLY A 676 -10.24 -4.48 -32.94
N PRO A 677 -10.03 -5.68 -33.51
CA PRO A 677 -11.08 -6.70 -33.63
C PRO A 677 -11.52 -7.24 -32.27
N VAL A 678 -12.78 -7.68 -32.23
CA VAL A 678 -13.35 -8.48 -31.13
C VAL A 678 -13.76 -9.81 -31.72
N THR A 679 -12.98 -10.86 -31.42
CA THR A 679 -12.98 -12.09 -32.22
C THR A 679 -14.36 -12.72 -32.39
N ARG A 680 -15.10 -12.95 -31.31
CA ARG A 680 -16.29 -13.82 -31.32
C ARG A 680 -17.61 -13.08 -31.52
N VAL A 681 -18.18 -12.53 -30.45
CA VAL A 681 -19.45 -11.78 -30.49
C VAL A 681 -19.23 -10.38 -29.91
N GLY A 682 -19.90 -9.36 -30.45
CA GLY A 682 -19.90 -8.03 -29.83
C GLY A 682 -20.50 -8.07 -28.43
N ILE A 683 -21.80 -8.44 -28.34
CA ILE A 683 -22.51 -8.64 -27.08
C ILE A 683 -23.29 -9.98 -27.08
N LEU A 684 -23.05 -10.81 -26.07
CA LEU A 684 -23.79 -12.05 -25.82
C LEU A 684 -24.64 -11.94 -24.54
N ILE A 685 -25.96 -12.15 -24.65
CA ILE A 685 -26.94 -12.08 -23.56
C ILE A 685 -27.63 -13.44 -23.42
N SER A 686 -27.49 -14.09 -22.26
CA SER A 686 -28.08 -15.42 -22.03
C SER A 686 -29.34 -15.37 -21.14
N ALA A 687 -29.25 -14.83 -19.94
CA ALA A 687 -30.39 -14.76 -19.00
C ALA A 687 -30.47 -13.39 -18.29
N ALA A 688 -30.11 -12.35 -19.04
CA ALA A 688 -29.86 -11.01 -18.54
C ALA A 688 -30.62 -9.94 -19.34
N GLN A 689 -30.58 -8.70 -18.87
CA GLN A 689 -31.26 -7.57 -19.48
C GLN A 689 -30.26 -6.53 -19.94
N PHE A 690 -30.29 -6.19 -21.23
CA PHE A 690 -29.56 -5.05 -21.77
C PHE A 690 -30.52 -3.94 -22.15
N ASN A 691 -30.33 -2.76 -21.57
CA ASN A 691 -31.15 -1.58 -21.81
C ASN A 691 -30.31 -0.47 -22.45
N ASN A 692 -30.47 -0.25 -23.75
CA ASN A 692 -29.98 0.97 -24.38
C ASN A 692 -31.02 2.07 -24.17
N GLN A 693 -30.76 3.01 -23.27
CA GLN A 693 -31.70 4.04 -22.86
C GLN A 693 -31.79 5.15 -23.92
N ALA A 694 -32.77 6.05 -23.78
CA ALA A 694 -32.89 7.22 -24.65
C ALA A 694 -31.60 8.07 -24.59
N GLY A 695 -31.08 8.46 -25.76
CA GLY A 695 -29.78 9.13 -25.89
C GLY A 695 -28.56 8.21 -25.86
N GLY A 696 -28.71 6.95 -25.44
CA GLY A 696 -27.64 5.96 -25.43
C GLY A 696 -27.22 5.53 -26.84
N LEU A 697 -25.92 5.36 -27.06
CA LEU A 697 -25.33 4.84 -28.29
C LEU A 697 -24.68 3.49 -28.02
N LEU A 698 -25.03 2.49 -28.83
CA LEU A 698 -24.29 1.24 -28.95
C LEU A 698 -23.79 1.10 -30.39
N GLU A 699 -22.49 0.94 -30.55
CA GLU A 699 -21.85 0.73 -31.84
C GLU A 699 -20.98 -0.53 -31.78
N ILE A 700 -21.22 -1.46 -32.71
CA ILE A 700 -20.47 -2.71 -32.82
C ILE A 700 -19.97 -2.86 -34.25
N ASN A 701 -18.64 -2.95 -34.38
CA ASN A 701 -17.95 -3.14 -35.64
C ASN A 701 -16.87 -4.25 -35.45
N ASN A 702 -16.21 -4.62 -36.55
CA ASN A 702 -15.02 -5.47 -36.56
C ASN A 702 -15.15 -6.79 -35.79
N ILE A 703 -16.19 -7.56 -36.12
CA ILE A 703 -16.42 -8.89 -35.54
C ILE A 703 -16.10 -9.96 -36.58
N PRO A 704 -14.89 -10.56 -36.57
CA PRO A 704 -14.42 -11.40 -37.67
C PRO A 704 -14.95 -12.84 -37.66
N THR A 705 -15.57 -13.34 -36.58
CA THR A 705 -15.97 -14.77 -36.52
C THR A 705 -17.44 -15.07 -36.32
N LEU A 706 -18.21 -14.32 -35.52
CA LEU A 706 -19.64 -14.56 -35.32
C LEU A 706 -20.47 -13.28 -35.43
N ASP A 707 -21.13 -12.86 -34.34
CA ASP A 707 -22.31 -12.00 -34.38
C ASP A 707 -22.05 -10.62 -33.78
N GLY A 708 -22.79 -9.60 -34.22
CA GLY A 708 -22.81 -8.31 -33.54
C GLY A 708 -23.46 -8.45 -32.16
N LEU A 709 -24.71 -8.90 -32.16
CA LEU A 709 -25.52 -9.10 -30.97
C LEU A 709 -26.15 -10.49 -30.97
N ASN A 710 -25.99 -11.21 -29.86
CA ASN A 710 -26.61 -12.51 -29.62
C ASN A 710 -27.44 -12.48 -28.34
N VAL A 711 -28.76 -12.65 -28.48
CA VAL A 711 -29.72 -12.67 -27.37
C VAL A 711 -30.25 -14.10 -27.25
N GLY A 712 -29.49 -14.96 -26.59
CA GLY A 712 -29.40 -16.38 -26.95
C GLY A 712 -30.27 -17.38 -26.16
N THR A 713 -30.65 -17.11 -24.91
CA THR A 713 -31.36 -18.11 -24.09
C THR A 713 -32.60 -17.56 -23.37
N THR A 714 -33.39 -18.47 -22.78
CA THR A 714 -34.60 -18.17 -22.01
C THR A 714 -34.38 -17.03 -21.02
N GLY A 715 -35.16 -15.96 -21.15
CA GLY A 715 -35.11 -14.82 -20.24
C GLY A 715 -34.08 -13.74 -20.60
N ALA A 716 -33.27 -13.92 -21.66
CA ALA A 716 -32.53 -12.82 -22.24
C ALA A 716 -33.48 -11.79 -22.86
N THR A 717 -33.26 -10.52 -22.52
CA THR A 717 -34.00 -9.41 -23.10
C THR A 717 -33.07 -8.28 -23.50
N MET A 718 -33.39 -7.62 -24.60
CA MET A 718 -32.78 -6.37 -24.99
C MET A 718 -33.85 -5.33 -25.32
N THR A 719 -33.72 -4.15 -24.73
CA THR A 719 -34.57 -2.99 -25.03
C THR A 719 -33.71 -1.87 -25.59
N ASN A 720 -34.09 -1.35 -26.74
CA ASN A 720 -33.45 -0.21 -27.38
C ASN A 720 -34.38 1.00 -27.44
N ASN A 721 -34.10 2.01 -26.62
CA ASN A 721 -34.68 3.35 -26.70
C ASN A 721 -33.66 4.39 -27.22
N GLY A 722 -32.42 3.99 -27.48
CA GLY A 722 -31.36 4.84 -28.02
C GLY A 722 -31.02 4.51 -29.48
N THR A 723 -29.76 4.67 -29.86
CA THR A 723 -29.23 4.30 -31.18
C THR A 723 -28.38 3.04 -31.09
N ILE A 724 -28.64 2.07 -31.96
CA ILE A 724 -27.80 0.89 -32.17
C ILE A 724 -27.31 0.90 -33.62
N ASN A 725 -25.98 0.82 -33.79
CA ASN A 725 -25.30 0.77 -35.08
C ASN A 725 -24.45 -0.51 -35.15
N LEU A 726 -24.77 -1.40 -36.09
CA LEU A 726 -24.05 -2.65 -36.28
C LEU A 726 -23.41 -2.65 -37.68
N GLY A 727 -22.08 -2.78 -37.73
CA GLY A 727 -21.33 -2.87 -38.98
C GLY A 727 -21.31 -1.60 -39.81
N ASN A 728 -21.48 -0.42 -39.20
CA ASN A 728 -21.47 0.85 -39.93
C ASN A 728 -20.06 1.26 -40.38
N ILE A 729 -19.01 0.87 -39.66
CA ILE A 729 -17.61 1.22 -39.96
C ILE A 729 -16.88 0.02 -40.57
N SER A 730 -16.94 -1.13 -39.90
CA SER A 730 -16.30 -2.37 -40.36
C SER A 730 -17.18 -3.57 -40.06
N GLY A 731 -17.02 -4.63 -40.86
CA GLY A 731 -18.04 -5.65 -40.98
C GLY A 731 -18.19 -6.57 -39.77
N ILE A 732 -19.36 -7.20 -39.72
CA ILE A 732 -19.68 -8.30 -38.81
C ILE A 732 -19.77 -9.57 -39.66
N TYR A 733 -19.16 -10.65 -39.19
CA TYR A 733 -19.04 -11.85 -39.99
C TYR A 733 -20.40 -12.50 -40.26
N ARG A 734 -21.15 -12.88 -39.22
CA ARG A 734 -22.31 -13.78 -39.33
C ARG A 734 -23.66 -13.07 -39.25
N PHE A 735 -24.12 -12.73 -38.05
CA PHE A 735 -25.42 -12.07 -37.85
C PHE A 735 -25.25 -10.67 -37.30
N GLY A 736 -26.05 -9.71 -37.78
CA GLY A 736 -26.20 -8.44 -37.07
C GLY A 736 -26.80 -8.72 -35.68
N ILE A 737 -28.00 -9.31 -35.67
CA ILE A 737 -28.69 -9.77 -34.47
C ILE A 737 -29.11 -11.23 -34.62
N ILE A 738 -28.89 -12.06 -33.61
CA ILE A 738 -29.54 -13.36 -33.46
C ILE A 738 -30.36 -13.42 -32.17
N LEU A 739 -31.61 -13.86 -32.28
CA LEU A 739 -32.48 -14.16 -31.13
C LEU A 739 -32.60 -15.68 -30.95
N GLY A 740 -32.50 -16.12 -29.69
CA GLY A 740 -32.60 -17.52 -29.28
C GLY A 740 -33.86 -17.88 -28.49
N THR A 741 -33.99 -19.15 -28.11
CA THR A 741 -35.20 -19.74 -27.52
C THR A 741 -35.34 -19.56 -26.01
N PRO A 742 -36.48 -19.05 -25.52
CA PRO A 742 -37.22 -17.87 -25.95
C PRO A 742 -36.57 -16.57 -25.42
N SER A 743 -36.27 -15.65 -26.33
CA SER A 743 -35.66 -14.34 -26.05
C SER A 743 -36.45 -13.22 -26.70
N ALA A 744 -36.26 -11.99 -26.20
CA ALA A 744 -36.97 -10.82 -26.70
C ALA A 744 -36.03 -9.67 -27.05
N PHE A 745 -36.29 -9.05 -28.20
CA PHE A 745 -35.70 -7.77 -28.58
C PHE A 745 -36.81 -6.76 -28.84
N THR A 746 -36.74 -5.62 -28.17
CA THR A 746 -37.68 -4.51 -28.36
C THR A 746 -36.93 -3.27 -28.81
N ASN A 747 -37.13 -2.85 -30.06
CA ASN A 747 -36.83 -1.48 -30.48
C ASN A 747 -37.98 -0.59 -30.01
N GLY A 748 -37.76 0.19 -28.96
CA GLY A 748 -38.76 1.04 -28.32
C GLY A 748 -39.11 2.29 -29.14
N SER A 749 -39.96 3.14 -28.59
CA SER A 749 -40.58 4.27 -29.32
C SER A 749 -39.60 5.35 -29.78
N THR A 750 -38.43 5.45 -29.13
CA THR A 750 -37.34 6.34 -29.53
C THR A 750 -36.15 5.59 -30.13
N GLY A 751 -36.23 4.26 -30.22
CA GLY A 751 -35.15 3.40 -30.66
C GLY A 751 -34.85 3.54 -32.15
N VAL A 752 -33.58 3.69 -32.50
CA VAL A 752 -33.09 3.59 -33.88
C VAL A 752 -32.12 2.42 -33.95
N LEU A 753 -32.40 1.48 -34.84
CA LEU A 753 -31.54 0.34 -35.12
C LEU A 753 -31.07 0.39 -36.57
N THR A 754 -29.76 0.38 -36.79
CA THR A 754 -29.15 0.29 -38.11
C THR A 754 -28.22 -0.92 -38.17
N ILE A 755 -28.39 -1.76 -39.20
CA ILE A 755 -27.56 -2.94 -39.45
C ILE A 755 -27.01 -2.88 -40.87
N ASN A 756 -25.69 -3.00 -40.98
CA ASN A 756 -24.94 -2.87 -42.22
C ASN A 756 -23.76 -3.86 -42.23
N ASN A 757 -23.14 -4.02 -43.40
CA ASN A 757 -21.86 -4.70 -43.61
C ASN A 757 -21.74 -6.10 -43.00
N ILE A 758 -22.68 -6.99 -43.34
CA ILE A 758 -22.65 -8.38 -42.89
C ILE A 758 -21.96 -9.24 -43.95
N LEU A 759 -20.83 -9.87 -43.59
CA LEU A 759 -19.78 -10.25 -44.56
C LEU A 759 -19.81 -11.70 -45.07
N SER A 760 -20.14 -12.70 -44.24
CA SER A 760 -20.00 -14.11 -44.67
C SER A 760 -20.98 -14.45 -45.80
N THR A 761 -20.82 -15.57 -46.50
CA THR A 761 -21.75 -16.01 -47.56
C THR A 761 -22.61 -17.23 -47.20
N ALA A 762 -22.29 -17.95 -46.11
CA ALA A 762 -22.91 -19.24 -45.79
C ALA A 762 -24.15 -19.18 -44.86
N ALA A 763 -24.26 -18.23 -43.92
CA ALA A 763 -25.35 -18.17 -42.93
C ALA A 763 -25.44 -16.79 -42.27
N ASN A 764 -25.95 -15.77 -42.96
CA ASN A 764 -25.76 -14.39 -42.55
C ASN A 764 -26.96 -13.49 -42.78
N GLU A 765 -27.43 -12.89 -41.71
CA GLU A 765 -28.63 -12.12 -41.73
C GLU A 765 -28.43 -10.80 -41.01
N GLY A 766 -29.16 -9.77 -41.46
CA GLY A 766 -29.32 -8.58 -40.63
C GLY A 766 -29.90 -8.98 -39.28
N ILE A 767 -31.06 -9.66 -39.31
CA ILE A 767 -31.73 -10.20 -38.12
C ILE A 767 -32.10 -11.68 -38.34
N ALA A 768 -31.61 -12.53 -37.44
CA ALA A 768 -31.88 -13.97 -37.41
C ALA A 768 -32.80 -14.33 -36.23
N LEU A 769 -34.06 -14.67 -36.52
CA LEU A 769 -35.05 -15.16 -35.58
C LEU A 769 -35.16 -16.69 -35.72
N ARG A 770 -34.08 -17.40 -35.38
CA ARG A 770 -33.85 -18.80 -35.81
C ARG A 770 -34.27 -19.87 -34.81
N LEU A 771 -34.64 -19.51 -33.59
CA LEU A 771 -35.01 -20.46 -32.56
C LEU A 771 -36.49 -20.26 -32.18
N SER A 772 -37.17 -21.31 -31.70
CA SER A 772 -38.60 -21.24 -31.38
C SER A 772 -38.99 -20.19 -30.33
N ALA A 773 -40.13 -19.52 -30.55
CA ALA A 773 -40.71 -18.55 -29.64
C ALA A 773 -39.83 -17.30 -29.34
N CYS A 774 -38.96 -16.90 -30.28
CA CYS A 774 -38.30 -15.59 -30.22
C CYS A 774 -39.30 -14.47 -30.54
N ASN A 775 -39.13 -13.29 -29.92
CA ASN A 775 -39.97 -12.13 -30.18
C ASN A 775 -39.14 -10.89 -30.54
N PHE A 776 -39.37 -10.34 -31.72
CA PHE A 776 -38.82 -9.06 -32.17
C PHE A 776 -39.93 -8.02 -32.30
N ILE A 777 -39.85 -6.94 -31.53
CA ILE A 777 -40.82 -5.84 -31.56
C ILE A 777 -40.14 -4.59 -32.08
N ASN A 778 -40.72 -3.95 -33.10
CA ASN A 778 -40.32 -2.64 -33.56
C ASN A 778 -41.40 -1.59 -33.30
N ASN A 779 -41.05 -0.53 -32.57
CA ASN A 779 -41.92 0.62 -32.30
C ASN A 779 -41.41 1.93 -32.95
N ASN A 780 -40.29 1.90 -33.67
CA ASN A 780 -39.73 3.09 -34.32
C ASN A 780 -38.89 2.67 -35.54
N VAL A 781 -37.61 3.05 -35.66
CA VAL A 781 -36.83 2.88 -36.90
C VAL A 781 -35.94 1.65 -36.83
N VAL A 782 -36.07 0.76 -37.83
CA VAL A 782 -35.13 -0.33 -38.12
C VAL A 782 -34.70 -0.25 -39.58
N ASN A 783 -33.40 -0.07 -39.81
CA ASN A 783 -32.78 0.06 -41.12
C ASN A 783 -31.77 -1.06 -41.34
N ILE A 784 -31.96 -1.86 -42.39
CA ILE A 784 -31.08 -2.98 -42.72
C ILE A 784 -30.54 -2.77 -44.13
N GLY A 785 -29.22 -2.72 -44.27
CA GLY A 785 -28.53 -2.56 -45.55
C GLY A 785 -28.67 -1.17 -46.19
N ASN A 786 -28.92 -0.14 -45.38
CA ASN A 786 -29.08 1.23 -45.87
C ASN A 786 -27.75 1.89 -46.28
N LEU A 787 -26.62 1.45 -45.75
CA LEU A 787 -25.30 2.01 -46.07
C LEU A 787 -24.41 1.00 -46.81
N SER A 788 -24.50 -0.29 -46.47
CA SER A 788 -23.67 -1.32 -47.10
C SER A 788 -24.39 -2.67 -47.12
N ASN A 789 -23.79 -3.64 -47.82
CA ASN A 789 -24.45 -4.89 -48.16
C ASN A 789 -24.70 -5.79 -46.94
N ILE A 790 -25.81 -6.52 -47.02
CA ILE A 790 -26.09 -7.69 -46.20
C ILE A 790 -26.03 -8.89 -47.13
N SER A 791 -25.18 -9.87 -46.80
CA SER A 791 -24.83 -10.88 -47.78
C SER A 791 -25.97 -11.83 -48.17
N ARG A 792 -26.82 -12.29 -47.22
CA ARG A 792 -27.84 -13.33 -47.47
C ARG A 792 -29.28 -12.87 -47.26
N PHE A 793 -29.79 -12.76 -46.04
CA PHE A 793 -31.16 -12.25 -45.80
C PHE A 793 -31.14 -10.94 -45.01
N GLY A 794 -32.10 -10.05 -45.26
CA GLY A 794 -32.32 -8.93 -44.35
C GLY A 794 -32.84 -9.43 -43.00
N ILE A 795 -33.93 -10.19 -43.05
CA ILE A 795 -34.51 -10.87 -41.88
C ILE A 795 -34.83 -12.33 -42.24
N ALA A 796 -34.41 -13.28 -41.41
CA ALA A 796 -34.81 -14.68 -41.51
C ALA A 796 -35.51 -15.15 -40.24
N MET A 797 -36.66 -15.81 -40.39
CA MET A 797 -37.52 -16.29 -39.31
C MET A 797 -37.76 -17.80 -39.44
N SER A 798 -37.73 -18.51 -38.31
CA SER A 798 -38.01 -19.95 -38.23
C SER A 798 -39.22 -20.26 -37.33
N SER A 799 -39.40 -21.53 -36.96
CA SER A 799 -40.56 -22.05 -36.21
C SER A 799 -41.00 -21.15 -35.05
N SER A 800 -42.25 -20.70 -35.06
CA SER A 800 -42.87 -19.91 -33.99
C SER A 800 -42.14 -18.60 -33.63
N ALA A 801 -41.27 -18.08 -34.51
CA ALA A 801 -40.68 -16.76 -34.33
C ALA A 801 -41.73 -15.67 -34.62
N LEU A 802 -41.74 -14.61 -33.80
CA LEU A 802 -42.66 -13.49 -33.90
C LEU A 802 -41.91 -12.22 -34.25
N LEU A 803 -42.38 -11.51 -35.27
CA LEU A 803 -41.97 -10.15 -35.57
C LEU A 803 -43.20 -9.25 -35.56
N THR A 804 -43.19 -8.26 -34.69
CA THR A 804 -44.26 -7.26 -34.58
C THR A 804 -43.72 -5.89 -34.95
N ASN A 805 -44.22 -5.31 -36.03
CA ASN A 805 -43.95 -3.93 -36.40
C ASN A 805 -45.16 -3.07 -36.01
N ASN A 806 -45.07 -2.34 -34.90
CA ASN A 806 -46.18 -1.56 -34.35
C ASN A 806 -46.49 -0.31 -35.20
N SER A 807 -47.56 0.41 -34.87
CA SER A 807 -48.10 1.50 -35.71
C SER A 807 -47.10 2.63 -36.00
N THR A 808 -46.20 2.91 -35.07
CA THR A 808 -45.10 3.88 -35.22
C THR A 808 -43.83 3.25 -35.79
N GLY A 809 -43.81 1.93 -35.98
CA GLY A 809 -42.68 1.17 -36.50
C GLY A 809 -42.49 1.37 -38.00
N SER A 810 -41.28 1.74 -38.38
CA SER A 810 -40.75 1.74 -39.74
C SER A 810 -39.63 0.73 -39.86
N LEU A 811 -39.85 -0.32 -40.66
CA LEU A 811 -38.85 -1.33 -40.99
C LEU A 811 -38.44 -1.18 -42.45
N GLN A 812 -37.15 -0.95 -42.70
CA GLN A 812 -36.60 -0.82 -44.03
C GLN A 812 -35.49 -1.85 -44.28
N VAL A 813 -35.57 -2.58 -45.40
CA VAL A 813 -34.61 -3.62 -45.80
C VAL A 813 -34.13 -3.37 -47.22
N ASN A 814 -32.82 -3.24 -47.39
CA ASN A 814 -32.16 -2.93 -48.66
C ASN A 814 -30.85 -3.72 -48.82
N ARG A 815 -30.24 -3.67 -50.01
CA ARG A 815 -28.89 -4.21 -50.32
C ARG A 815 -28.66 -5.66 -49.89
N ILE A 816 -29.60 -6.53 -50.25
CA ILE A 816 -29.46 -7.97 -49.97
C ILE A 816 -28.86 -8.65 -51.19
N THR A 817 -27.65 -9.23 -51.05
CA THR A 817 -26.86 -9.59 -52.24
C THR A 817 -26.99 -11.03 -52.73
N SER A 818 -27.51 -11.97 -51.94
CA SER A 818 -27.60 -13.38 -52.37
C SER A 818 -28.96 -14.05 -52.18
N GLN A 819 -29.83 -13.57 -51.29
CA GLN A 819 -31.16 -14.14 -51.07
C GLN A 819 -32.25 -13.05 -50.96
N SER A 820 -33.24 -13.27 -50.08
CA SER A 820 -34.47 -12.50 -49.97
C SER A 820 -34.38 -11.38 -48.94
N GLY A 821 -35.21 -10.35 -49.10
CA GLY A 821 -35.35 -9.27 -48.11
C GLY A 821 -35.78 -9.81 -46.75
N ILE A 822 -36.97 -10.41 -46.70
CA ILE A 822 -37.53 -11.05 -45.51
C ILE A 822 -37.94 -12.49 -45.84
N SER A 823 -37.52 -13.45 -45.03
CA SER A 823 -37.84 -14.88 -45.18
C SER A 823 -38.51 -15.45 -43.94
N LEU A 824 -39.71 -15.98 -44.11
CA LEU A 824 -40.50 -16.68 -43.09
C LEU A 824 -40.53 -18.17 -43.40
N GLN A 825 -40.38 -18.99 -42.37
CA GLN A 825 -40.44 -20.45 -42.47
C GLN A 825 -41.22 -21.06 -41.31
N LEU A 826 -41.77 -22.25 -41.53
CA LEU A 826 -42.50 -23.00 -40.51
C LEU A 826 -43.67 -22.15 -39.97
N THR A 827 -43.94 -22.18 -38.66
CA THR A 827 -45.03 -21.45 -38.00
C THR A 827 -44.69 -19.99 -37.63
N SER A 828 -43.72 -19.38 -38.32
CA SER A 828 -43.31 -18.00 -38.04
C SER A 828 -44.38 -16.97 -38.41
N LYS A 829 -44.39 -15.82 -37.73
CA LYS A 829 -45.44 -14.80 -37.91
C LYS A 829 -44.91 -13.37 -37.94
N ILE A 830 -45.32 -12.62 -38.96
CA ILE A 830 -45.23 -11.16 -39.01
C ILE A 830 -46.59 -10.55 -38.70
N THR A 831 -46.62 -9.60 -37.75
CA THR A 831 -47.74 -8.70 -37.53
C THR A 831 -47.30 -7.28 -37.83
N ASN A 832 -47.82 -6.70 -38.90
CA ASN A 832 -47.54 -5.33 -39.31
C ASN A 832 -48.72 -4.42 -39.01
N ASN A 833 -48.46 -3.41 -38.20
CA ASN A 833 -49.34 -2.28 -37.92
C ASN A 833 -48.73 -0.94 -38.41
N GLY A 834 -47.45 -0.92 -38.79
CA GLY A 834 -46.71 0.26 -39.24
C GLY A 834 -46.31 0.20 -40.71
N SER A 835 -45.08 0.61 -41.06
CA SER A 835 -44.54 0.54 -42.42
C SER A 835 -43.41 -0.49 -42.54
N ILE A 836 -43.51 -1.35 -43.55
CA ILE A 836 -42.42 -2.24 -44.00
C ILE A 836 -42.05 -1.87 -45.43
N GLN A 837 -40.78 -1.60 -45.68
CA GLN A 837 -40.24 -1.17 -46.96
C GLN A 837 -39.08 -2.06 -47.37
N ILE A 838 -39.17 -2.69 -48.54
CA ILE A 838 -38.19 -3.66 -49.02
C ILE A 838 -37.72 -3.21 -50.40
N GLY A 839 -36.41 -2.97 -50.55
CA GLY A 839 -35.79 -2.56 -51.81
C GLY A 839 -36.09 -1.12 -52.25
N ASN A 840 -36.58 -0.28 -51.34
CA ASN A 840 -36.92 1.12 -51.64
C ASN A 840 -35.70 2.03 -51.87
N LEU A 841 -34.50 1.63 -51.43
CA LEU A 841 -33.27 2.41 -51.64
C LEU A 841 -32.23 1.68 -52.47
N ALA A 842 -32.21 0.35 -52.43
CA ALA A 842 -31.24 -0.46 -53.15
C ALA A 842 -31.70 -1.91 -53.29
N PRO A 843 -31.15 -2.67 -54.26
CA PRO A 843 -31.76 -3.93 -54.69
C PRO A 843 -31.77 -5.05 -53.64
N ILE A 844 -32.72 -5.96 -53.85
CA ILE A 844 -32.81 -7.27 -53.20
C ILE A 844 -32.53 -8.33 -54.28
N ASN A 845 -31.62 -9.26 -54.03
CA ASN A 845 -31.20 -10.19 -55.08
C ASN A 845 -32.36 -11.08 -55.55
N VAL A 846 -33.00 -11.80 -54.62
CA VAL A 846 -33.90 -12.91 -54.93
C VAL A 846 -35.37 -12.47 -54.81
N VAL A 847 -36.00 -12.68 -53.65
CA VAL A 847 -37.40 -12.32 -53.40
C VAL A 847 -37.48 -11.18 -52.41
N GLY A 848 -38.43 -10.25 -52.57
CA GLY A 848 -38.66 -9.20 -51.58
C GLY A 848 -39.08 -9.77 -50.23
N LEU A 849 -40.22 -10.45 -50.20
CA LEU A 849 -40.76 -11.14 -49.03
C LEU A 849 -41.19 -12.57 -49.38
N THR A 850 -40.67 -13.57 -48.66
CA THR A 850 -41.07 -14.98 -48.83
C THR A 850 -41.61 -15.58 -47.55
N ALA A 851 -42.65 -16.41 -47.63
CA ALA A 851 -43.15 -17.20 -46.51
C ALA A 851 -43.44 -18.65 -46.90
N ASN A 852 -43.02 -19.58 -46.05
CA ASN A 852 -43.14 -21.03 -46.28
C ASN A 852 -43.57 -21.79 -45.02
N GLY A 853 -44.19 -22.96 -45.18
CA GLY A 853 -44.34 -23.96 -44.10
C GLY A 853 -45.34 -23.64 -42.98
N ALA A 854 -46.48 -23.03 -43.29
CA ALA A 854 -47.50 -22.56 -42.34
C ALA A 854 -47.20 -21.21 -41.66
N SER A 855 -46.42 -20.35 -42.34
CA SER A 855 -46.10 -19.01 -41.86
C SER A 855 -47.26 -18.03 -42.10
N GLU A 856 -47.38 -17.01 -41.25
CA GLU A 856 -48.47 -16.03 -41.30
C GLU A 856 -47.93 -14.60 -41.43
N ILE A 857 -48.49 -13.84 -42.37
CA ILE A 857 -48.25 -12.40 -42.50
C ILE A 857 -49.57 -11.66 -42.32
N LEU A 858 -49.64 -10.78 -41.33
CA LEU A 858 -50.79 -9.90 -41.10
C LEU A 858 -50.39 -8.47 -41.42
N ASN A 859 -51.00 -7.88 -42.44
CA ASN A 859 -50.88 -6.45 -42.75
C ASN A 859 -52.17 -5.77 -42.31
N ASN A 860 -52.22 -5.29 -41.07
CA ASN A 860 -53.43 -4.82 -40.42
C ASN A 860 -53.86 -3.43 -40.93
N ALA A 861 -55.14 -3.08 -40.73
CA ALA A 861 -55.67 -1.76 -41.15
C ALA A 861 -54.81 -0.59 -40.65
N GLY A 862 -54.55 0.39 -41.54
CA GLY A 862 -53.70 1.55 -41.26
C GLY A 862 -52.20 1.34 -41.50
N SER A 863 -51.76 0.12 -41.78
CA SER A 863 -50.35 -0.22 -42.07
C SER A 863 -50.00 -0.19 -43.57
N SER A 864 -48.72 -0.37 -43.89
CA SER A 864 -48.24 -0.51 -45.27
C SER A 864 -47.10 -1.52 -45.42
N ILE A 865 -47.12 -2.26 -46.53
CA ILE A 865 -45.98 -3.04 -47.02
C ILE A 865 -45.66 -2.54 -48.43
N SER A 866 -44.40 -2.18 -48.69
CA SER A 866 -43.89 -1.78 -50.00
C SER A 866 -42.72 -2.67 -50.37
N ILE A 867 -42.76 -3.26 -51.56
CA ILE A 867 -41.72 -4.15 -52.08
C ILE A 867 -41.32 -3.65 -53.47
N ASN A 868 -40.06 -3.34 -53.63
CA ASN A 868 -39.47 -2.76 -54.84
C ASN A 868 -38.13 -3.44 -55.13
N ASN A 869 -37.60 -3.24 -56.34
CA ASN A 869 -36.20 -3.49 -56.68
C ASN A 869 -35.69 -4.92 -56.38
N THR A 870 -36.46 -5.95 -56.73
CA THR A 870 -35.95 -7.33 -56.73
C THR A 870 -35.24 -7.61 -58.04
N THR A 871 -34.09 -8.29 -58.03
CA THR A 871 -33.29 -8.43 -59.26
C THR A 871 -33.57 -9.69 -60.05
N THR A 872 -33.82 -10.84 -59.40
CA THR A 872 -33.93 -12.13 -60.09
C THR A 872 -35.30 -12.80 -59.97
N LEU A 873 -36.06 -12.56 -58.91
CA LEU A 873 -37.35 -13.23 -58.66
C LEU A 873 -38.42 -12.24 -58.15
N ASP A 874 -39.45 -12.82 -57.53
CA ASP A 874 -40.74 -12.21 -57.22
C ASP A 874 -40.68 -11.16 -56.10
N ALA A 875 -41.65 -10.25 -56.07
CA ALA A 875 -41.80 -9.34 -54.94
C ALA A 875 -42.31 -10.10 -53.70
N LEU A 876 -43.38 -10.88 -53.84
CA LEU A 876 -43.99 -11.69 -52.79
C LEU A 876 -44.11 -13.16 -53.22
N TYR A 877 -43.54 -14.08 -52.44
CA TYR A 877 -43.66 -15.53 -52.65
C TYR A 877 -44.21 -16.26 -51.42
N LEU A 878 -45.39 -16.88 -51.54
CA LEU A 878 -46.01 -17.66 -50.47
C LEU A 878 -46.14 -19.13 -50.92
N SER A 879 -45.65 -20.07 -50.11
CA SER A 879 -45.73 -21.49 -50.44
C SER A 879 -46.06 -22.38 -49.24
N GLY A 880 -46.87 -23.42 -49.46
CA GLY A 880 -47.12 -24.49 -48.51
C GLY A 880 -48.45 -24.38 -47.75
N THR A 881 -48.87 -25.51 -47.21
CA THR A 881 -50.15 -25.66 -46.52
C THR A 881 -50.23 -24.75 -45.30
N SER A 882 -51.35 -24.05 -45.15
CA SER A 882 -51.60 -23.06 -44.09
C SER A 882 -50.71 -21.83 -44.11
N THR A 883 -49.77 -21.70 -45.06
CA THR A 883 -49.04 -20.45 -45.26
C THR A 883 -50.03 -19.41 -45.77
N LYS A 884 -50.10 -18.25 -45.10
CA LYS A 884 -51.06 -17.22 -45.48
C LYS A 884 -50.59 -15.80 -45.28
N MET A 885 -51.11 -14.90 -46.12
CA MET A 885 -51.07 -13.47 -45.92
C MET A 885 -52.50 -12.94 -45.82
N VAL A 886 -52.77 -12.13 -44.80
CA VAL A 886 -54.01 -11.34 -44.68
C VAL A 886 -53.64 -9.88 -44.84
N ASN A 887 -54.10 -9.29 -45.94
CA ASN A 887 -53.91 -7.88 -46.24
C ASN A 887 -55.20 -7.10 -45.96
N ALA A 888 -55.18 -6.27 -44.92
CA ALA A 888 -56.24 -5.35 -44.56
C ALA A 888 -55.86 -3.87 -44.74
N ALA A 889 -54.71 -3.60 -45.35
CA ALA A 889 -54.20 -2.26 -45.64
C ALA A 889 -53.45 -2.22 -46.98
N THR A 890 -52.46 -1.34 -47.13
CA THR A 890 -51.79 -1.12 -48.43
C THR A 890 -50.63 -2.09 -48.64
N LEU A 891 -50.62 -2.78 -49.77
CA LEU A 891 -49.51 -3.54 -50.33
C LEU A 891 -49.13 -2.91 -51.68
N ASN A 892 -47.94 -2.30 -51.77
CA ASN A 892 -47.41 -1.70 -52.99
C ASN A 892 -46.25 -2.53 -53.52
N ILE A 893 -46.32 -2.94 -54.78
CA ILE A 893 -45.29 -3.72 -55.46
C ILE A 893 -44.83 -2.97 -56.71
N GLY A 894 -43.52 -2.74 -56.83
CA GLY A 894 -42.85 -2.20 -58.02
C GLY A 894 -43.13 -0.71 -58.31
N ASN A 895 -43.78 0.00 -57.39
CA ASN A 895 -44.20 1.39 -57.57
C ASN A 895 -43.04 2.42 -57.54
N LEU A 896 -41.85 2.02 -57.10
CA LEU A 896 -40.63 2.87 -57.11
C LEU A 896 -39.56 2.32 -58.05
N PHE A 897 -39.37 1.01 -58.06
CA PHE A 897 -38.36 0.32 -58.87
C PHE A 897 -38.89 -1.03 -59.31
N SER A 898 -38.50 -1.46 -60.51
CA SER A 898 -38.98 -2.69 -61.13
C SER A 898 -38.75 -3.94 -60.29
N ILE A 899 -39.65 -4.91 -60.42
CA ILE A 899 -39.55 -6.26 -59.88
C ILE A 899 -39.03 -7.18 -60.97
N GLY A 900 -37.89 -7.83 -60.74
CA GLY A 900 -37.20 -8.67 -61.71
C GLY A 900 -37.90 -9.98 -62.07
N GLY A 901 -38.97 -10.34 -61.34
CA GLY A 901 -39.86 -11.46 -61.63
C GLY A 901 -41.33 -11.08 -61.47
N ARG A 902 -42.09 -11.91 -60.75
CA ARG A 902 -43.53 -11.72 -60.57
C ARG A 902 -43.86 -10.73 -59.46
N GLY A 903 -45.02 -10.09 -59.54
CA GLY A 903 -45.52 -9.30 -58.42
C GLY A 903 -45.83 -10.20 -57.21
N ILE A 904 -46.80 -11.09 -57.37
CA ILE A 904 -47.23 -12.05 -56.35
C ILE A 904 -47.17 -13.46 -56.91
N ASN A 905 -46.56 -14.39 -56.19
CA ASN A 905 -46.50 -15.81 -56.54
C ASN A 905 -46.98 -16.66 -55.36
N LEU A 906 -48.08 -17.39 -55.55
CA LEU A 906 -48.67 -18.27 -54.56
C LEU A 906 -48.55 -19.73 -55.03
N ASP A 907 -48.10 -20.62 -54.16
CA ASP A 907 -47.86 -22.04 -54.49
C ASP A 907 -48.27 -22.99 -53.34
N LEU A 908 -48.45 -24.28 -53.65
CA LEU A 908 -48.64 -25.38 -52.69
C LEU A 908 -49.68 -25.13 -51.59
N ALA A 909 -50.89 -24.69 -51.98
CA ALA A 909 -52.00 -24.39 -51.08
C ALA A 909 -51.79 -23.17 -50.16
N ALA A 910 -50.95 -22.23 -50.59
CA ALA A 910 -50.85 -20.92 -49.95
C ALA A 910 -52.10 -20.07 -50.16
N LEU A 911 -52.37 -19.19 -49.20
CA LEU A 911 -53.54 -18.32 -49.18
C LEU A 911 -53.14 -16.84 -49.08
N LEU A 912 -53.62 -16.00 -49.99
CA LEU A 912 -53.57 -14.56 -49.82
C LEU A 912 -55.00 -14.02 -49.77
N GLN A 913 -55.36 -13.40 -48.65
CA GLN A 913 -56.65 -12.75 -48.44
C GLN A 913 -56.46 -11.23 -48.47
N ASN A 914 -57.01 -10.56 -49.47
CA ASN A 914 -57.15 -9.11 -49.47
C ASN A 914 -58.55 -8.76 -48.93
N THR A 915 -58.63 -8.19 -47.72
CA THR A 915 -59.92 -7.87 -47.09
C THR A 915 -60.58 -6.65 -47.73
N THR A 916 -61.80 -6.31 -47.32
CA THR A 916 -62.54 -5.15 -47.88
C THR A 916 -61.85 -3.80 -47.68
N SER A 917 -60.97 -3.68 -46.68
CA SER A 917 -60.15 -2.47 -46.45
C SER A 917 -58.76 -2.57 -47.10
N GLY A 918 -58.40 -3.73 -47.66
CA GLY A 918 -57.11 -3.96 -48.27
C GLY A 918 -56.98 -3.35 -49.66
N ILE A 919 -55.79 -2.85 -49.97
CA ILE A 919 -55.41 -2.29 -51.27
C ILE A 919 -54.15 -3.00 -51.71
N ILE A 920 -54.17 -3.60 -52.89
CA ILE A 920 -53.00 -4.20 -53.54
C ILE A 920 -52.73 -3.41 -54.82
N ASN A 921 -51.55 -2.80 -54.92
CA ASN A 921 -51.06 -2.14 -56.12
C ASN A 921 -49.86 -2.90 -56.64
N ILE A 922 -49.90 -3.35 -57.90
CA ILE A 922 -48.81 -4.03 -58.58
C ILE A 922 -48.46 -3.22 -59.82
N ASP A 923 -47.20 -2.86 -59.94
CA ASP A 923 -46.61 -2.05 -61.01
C ASP A 923 -45.26 -2.66 -61.41
N ASN A 924 -44.81 -2.38 -62.64
CA ASN A 924 -43.44 -2.56 -63.10
C ASN A 924 -42.82 -3.94 -62.80
N THR A 925 -43.54 -5.01 -63.10
CA THR A 925 -43.06 -6.41 -63.03
C THR A 925 -42.54 -6.87 -64.39
N THR A 926 -41.43 -7.60 -64.44
CA THR A 926 -40.87 -8.11 -65.71
C THR A 926 -41.57 -9.36 -66.24
N THR A 927 -42.35 -10.07 -65.39
CA THR A 927 -43.15 -11.23 -65.77
C THR A 927 -44.63 -11.04 -65.40
N GLU A 928 -45.29 -12.04 -64.79
CA GLU A 928 -46.69 -11.95 -64.37
C GLU A 928 -46.88 -11.07 -63.13
N ALA A 929 -47.91 -10.23 -63.12
CA ALA A 929 -48.30 -9.49 -61.92
C ALA A 929 -48.71 -10.45 -60.79
N ILE A 930 -49.45 -11.51 -61.10
CA ILE A 930 -49.89 -12.54 -60.14
C ILE A 930 -49.81 -13.93 -60.79
N LEU A 931 -49.14 -14.89 -60.14
CA LEU A 931 -49.24 -16.32 -60.44
C LEU A 931 -49.87 -17.08 -59.27
N LEU A 932 -50.78 -17.98 -59.61
CA LEU A 932 -51.34 -18.99 -58.72
C LEU A 932 -50.95 -20.37 -59.25
N ASP A 933 -50.08 -21.07 -58.51
CA ASP A 933 -49.58 -22.40 -58.87
C ASP A 933 -49.99 -23.43 -57.82
N GLY A 934 -50.19 -24.67 -58.24
CA GLY A 934 -50.51 -25.80 -57.35
C GLY A 934 -51.96 -25.93 -56.87
N THR A 935 -52.30 -27.14 -56.43
CA THR A 935 -53.64 -27.50 -55.95
C THR A 935 -53.94 -26.88 -54.58
N GLY A 936 -55.08 -26.20 -54.46
CA GLY A 936 -55.54 -25.62 -53.19
C GLY A 936 -55.04 -24.21 -52.91
N THR A 937 -54.23 -23.65 -53.80
CA THR A 937 -53.77 -22.25 -53.72
C THR A 937 -54.94 -21.29 -53.96
N LEU A 938 -55.05 -20.24 -53.14
CA LEU A 938 -56.19 -19.32 -53.18
C LEU A 938 -55.75 -17.86 -53.04
N PHE A 939 -56.21 -17.03 -53.96
CA PHE A 939 -56.19 -15.57 -53.86
C PHE A 939 -57.62 -15.05 -53.68
N ASP A 940 -58.00 -14.71 -52.44
CA ASP A 940 -59.32 -14.18 -52.07
C ASP A 940 -59.26 -12.65 -52.01
N ASN A 941 -59.73 -11.98 -53.06
CA ASN A 941 -59.73 -10.53 -53.13
C ASN A 941 -61.13 -9.93 -52.90
N LYS A 942 -61.31 -9.29 -51.74
CA LYS A 942 -62.51 -8.51 -51.38
C LYS A 942 -62.27 -7.00 -51.33
N GLY A 943 -61.01 -6.58 -51.44
CA GLY A 943 -60.58 -5.20 -51.46
C GLY A 943 -60.24 -4.69 -52.86
N MET A 944 -59.49 -3.59 -52.92
CA MET A 944 -59.02 -3.02 -54.18
C MET A 944 -57.76 -3.74 -54.67
N LEU A 945 -57.75 -4.03 -55.98
CA LEU A 945 -56.59 -4.56 -56.70
C LEU A 945 -56.35 -3.67 -57.92
N HIS A 946 -55.20 -3.02 -57.97
CA HIS A 946 -54.73 -2.28 -59.13
C HIS A 946 -53.53 -3.00 -59.73
N ILE A 947 -53.65 -3.33 -61.01
CA ILE A 947 -52.54 -3.83 -61.82
C ILE A 947 -52.29 -2.75 -62.85
N LEU A 948 -51.19 -2.02 -62.67
CA LEU A 948 -50.75 -0.98 -63.58
C LEU A 948 -49.79 -1.61 -64.61
N PRO A 949 -49.82 -1.13 -65.87
CA PRO A 949 -49.07 -1.72 -66.97
C PRO A 949 -47.56 -1.63 -66.81
#